data_AF-W3VEN7-F1
#
_entry.id   AF-W3VEN7-F1
#
_cell.length_a   1.000
_cell.length_b   1.000
_cell.length_c   1.000
_cell.angle_alpha   90.00
_cell.angle_beta   90.00
_cell.angle_gamma   90.00
#
_symmetry.space_group_name_H-M   'P 1'
#
loop_
_entity.id
_entity.type
_entity.pdbx_description
1 polymer ?
#
loop_
_entity_poly.entity_id
_entity_poly.type
_entity_poly.pdbx_seq_one_letter_code
_entity_poly.pdbx_strand_id
1 'polypeptide(L)'
;MVVKAIESYEQFKSLIEGDKPIIIDFWATWCGPCRVIGPIFEKISDTPAGDKIDFYKVDVDAQEKISAEVGIQAMPTFVIFHKGQPVKKIVGANPNALQDATRTAVLVAELPELASRPAKGDPHLDGHLTSASTSVAQVRRGSQKRHATGSNGLDGLALERLRRLGLHKPPPALASAATAHRKVLPRPRLPMTQRACSSGQVEPRPMLIESKAPSRRLEYIDFCVDRPRVRLIFPPTIPASSFPAPPLSILLISKDLHPIATTKTSSIMSVEGVRVLGKIEGDQASILTPEALRFLAVLHRSFDSTRQSLLKARQLRQARFDGGALPDFLPETAHIRNNPTWQCAPPAPGLRDRRVEITGPVDRKMVINALNSGAYTYMADFEDSTSPTWANLMDGQVNMRAAINRSIDFKVNNKEYKLKPQGQTAVLLVRPRGWHLNEEHIVVDGKPMSGSLVDFGLYFFHNAHELVRSGYGPYFYLPKMESHLEARLWNDVFNLSQDYIKMPRGTIRGTVLIETITAAFEMDEILYELRQHSSGLNCGRWDYIFSFIKRQRYNAGSILPDRAAVTMTVPFMQAYVNLLIQTCHKRGVAAIGGMAAQIPIKDNPQANDAAMEKVRADKLREVQAGHDGTWVAHPALVKIALEIFDKNMLGPNQYHVRREEVKVSALDLLNSNVPGQITEAGVRANVAALLVYCANWLNGLGCVPVANMMEDAATGEISRLGLWSWVYHKQKTAEGNAITPAYIDRILDEEAAKVSKIGASVEKAKRYIADQVRAPAPDEFLTTALYSHLPHQHAPARI
;
A
#
# COMPACT_ATOMS: atom_id res chain seq x y z
N MET A 1 -6.29 -47.09 0.67
CA MET A 1 -7.05 -47.65 -0.47
C MET A 1 -6.43 -47.12 -1.76
N VAL A 2 -6.28 -47.97 -2.78
CA VAL A 2 -5.67 -47.63 -4.07
C VAL A 2 -6.57 -46.64 -4.82
N VAL A 3 -6.00 -45.52 -5.29
CA VAL A 3 -6.69 -44.54 -6.15
C VAL A 3 -7.19 -45.26 -7.42
N LYS A 4 -8.51 -45.30 -7.62
CA LYS A 4 -9.13 -46.06 -8.73
C LYS A 4 -9.25 -45.20 -10.00
N ALA A 5 -9.00 -45.79 -11.17
CA ALA A 5 -9.27 -45.12 -12.43
C ALA A 5 -10.77 -45.09 -12.71
N ILE A 6 -11.25 -43.97 -13.28
CA ILE A 6 -12.59 -43.88 -13.87
C ILE A 6 -12.43 -44.02 -15.38
N GLU A 7 -13.11 -45.03 -15.95
CA GLU A 7 -12.91 -45.47 -17.33
C GLU A 7 -14.13 -45.21 -18.23
N SER A 8 -15.25 -44.72 -17.68
CA SER A 8 -16.41 -44.30 -18.45
C SER A 8 -17.15 -43.12 -17.83
N TYR A 9 -17.91 -42.42 -18.67
CA TYR A 9 -18.71 -41.26 -18.28
C TYR A 9 -19.86 -41.63 -17.33
N GLU A 10 -20.46 -42.80 -17.55
CA GLU A 10 -21.55 -43.36 -16.75
C GLU A 10 -21.05 -43.74 -15.35
N GLN A 11 -19.82 -44.28 -15.27
CA GLN A 11 -19.15 -44.54 -14.00
C GLN A 11 -18.87 -43.23 -13.26
N PHE A 12 -18.40 -42.19 -13.95
CA PHE A 12 -18.19 -40.87 -13.36
C PHE A 12 -19.48 -40.30 -12.75
N LYS A 13 -20.58 -40.28 -13.50
CA LYS A 13 -21.89 -39.79 -13.03
C LYS A 13 -22.35 -40.54 -11.78
N SER A 14 -22.30 -41.87 -11.82
CA SER A 14 -22.71 -42.70 -10.68
C SER A 14 -21.85 -42.45 -9.43
N LEU A 15 -20.54 -42.21 -9.59
CA LEU A 15 -19.63 -41.99 -8.47
C LEU A 15 -19.82 -40.62 -7.81
N ILE A 16 -19.97 -39.54 -8.60
CA ILE A 16 -20.13 -38.19 -8.06
C ILE A 16 -21.46 -38.01 -7.31
N GLU A 17 -22.50 -38.76 -7.70
CA GLU A 17 -23.83 -38.76 -7.07
C GLU A 17 -23.87 -39.54 -5.74
N GLY A 18 -22.80 -40.26 -5.40
CA GLY A 18 -22.71 -41.03 -4.16
C GLY A 18 -22.76 -40.20 -2.87
N ASP A 19 -23.13 -40.86 -1.78
CA ASP A 19 -23.23 -40.25 -0.45
C ASP A 19 -21.88 -39.92 0.18
N LYS A 20 -20.79 -40.61 -0.21
CA LYS A 20 -19.44 -40.28 0.25
C LYS A 20 -18.85 -39.17 -0.62
N PRO A 21 -18.18 -38.16 -0.04
CA PRO A 21 -17.41 -37.22 -0.84
C PRO A 21 -16.25 -37.95 -1.53
N ILE A 22 -15.95 -37.55 -2.76
CA ILE A 22 -14.88 -38.13 -3.55
C ILE A 22 -13.91 -37.06 -4.03
N ILE A 23 -12.63 -37.41 -4.17
CA ILE A 23 -11.60 -36.53 -4.76
C ILE A 23 -11.10 -37.18 -6.05
N ILE A 24 -11.17 -36.44 -7.15
CA ILE A 24 -10.75 -36.92 -8.47
C ILE A 24 -9.52 -36.14 -8.94
N ASP A 25 -8.44 -36.83 -9.25
CA ASP A 25 -7.24 -36.31 -9.93
C ASP A 25 -7.40 -36.39 -11.46
N PHE A 26 -7.48 -35.24 -12.12
CA PHE A 26 -7.48 -35.10 -13.57
C PHE A 26 -6.05 -34.91 -14.05
N TRP A 27 -5.51 -35.96 -14.69
CA TRP A 27 -4.10 -36.07 -15.06
C TRP A 27 -3.94 -36.47 -16.52
N ALA A 28 -2.70 -36.38 -17.03
CA ALA A 28 -2.33 -36.82 -18.38
C ALA A 28 -0.95 -37.48 -18.37
N THR A 29 -0.68 -38.41 -19.29
CA THR A 29 0.59 -39.15 -19.35
C THR A 29 1.81 -38.26 -19.67
N TRP A 30 1.59 -37.20 -20.44
CA TRP A 30 2.58 -36.19 -20.85
C TRP A 30 2.77 -35.07 -19.81
N CYS A 31 1.95 -35.01 -18.77
CA CYS A 31 2.00 -33.98 -17.75
C CYS A 31 3.13 -34.23 -16.73
N GLY A 32 4.20 -33.43 -16.82
CA GLY A 32 5.34 -33.49 -15.89
C GLY A 32 4.95 -33.30 -14.42
N PRO A 33 4.20 -32.23 -14.05
CA PRO A 33 3.78 -32.01 -12.66
C PRO A 33 2.86 -33.12 -12.10
N CYS A 34 2.09 -33.80 -12.95
CA CYS A 34 1.23 -34.91 -12.55
C CYS A 34 2.04 -36.09 -11.99
N ARG A 35 3.22 -36.36 -12.57
CA ARG A 35 4.14 -37.41 -12.09
C ARG A 35 4.72 -37.11 -10.70
N VAL A 36 4.81 -35.83 -10.33
CA VAL A 36 5.33 -35.40 -9.02
C VAL A 36 4.25 -35.52 -7.94
N ILE A 37 3.02 -35.09 -8.25
CA ILE A 37 1.94 -35.04 -7.26
C ILE A 37 1.21 -36.38 -7.11
N GLY A 38 1.16 -37.22 -8.14
CA GLY A 38 0.46 -38.51 -8.14
C GLY A 38 0.83 -39.41 -6.94
N PRO A 39 2.13 -39.66 -6.67
CA PRO A 39 2.55 -40.45 -5.51
C PRO A 39 2.16 -39.83 -4.16
N ILE A 40 2.03 -38.50 -4.09
CA ILE A 40 1.57 -37.80 -2.88
C ILE A 40 0.08 -38.01 -2.69
N PHE A 41 -0.71 -37.94 -3.78
CA PHE A 41 -2.14 -38.20 -3.76
C PHE A 41 -2.45 -39.65 -3.33
N GLU A 42 -1.70 -40.62 -3.85
CA GLU A 42 -1.80 -42.04 -3.43
C GLU A 42 -1.44 -42.22 -1.95
N LYS A 43 -0.39 -41.54 -1.46
CA LYS A 43 -0.07 -41.57 -0.01
C LYS A 43 -1.18 -40.99 0.85
N ILE A 44 -1.90 -39.98 0.37
CA ILE A 44 -3.02 -39.37 1.09
C ILE A 44 -4.21 -40.34 1.13
N SER A 45 -4.49 -41.09 0.05
CA SER A 45 -5.57 -42.09 0.00
C SER A 45 -5.32 -43.31 0.90
N ASP A 46 -4.10 -43.49 1.38
CA ASP A 46 -3.71 -44.51 2.37
C ASP A 46 -3.69 -44.02 3.83
N THR A 47 -4.10 -42.77 4.08
CA THR A 47 -4.26 -42.25 5.46
C THR A 47 -5.62 -42.65 6.05
N PRO A 48 -5.82 -42.58 7.39
CA PRO A 48 -7.13 -42.83 8.02
C PRO A 48 -8.27 -41.90 7.55
N ALA A 49 -7.95 -40.79 6.89
CA ALA A 49 -8.94 -39.95 6.23
C ALA A 49 -9.56 -40.64 5.00
N GLY A 50 -8.86 -41.61 4.41
CA GLY A 50 -9.29 -42.44 3.29
C GLY A 50 -10.49 -43.34 3.58
N ASP A 51 -10.83 -43.61 4.84
CA ASP A 51 -12.02 -44.41 5.17
C ASP A 51 -13.33 -43.62 4.95
N LYS A 52 -13.24 -42.29 4.93
CA LYS A 52 -14.38 -41.36 4.81
C LYS A 52 -14.52 -40.72 3.43
N ILE A 53 -13.50 -40.83 2.58
CA ILE A 53 -13.43 -40.19 1.26
C ILE A 53 -12.94 -41.23 0.25
N ASP A 54 -13.58 -41.31 -0.90
CA ASP A 54 -13.08 -42.15 -1.99
C ASP A 54 -12.19 -41.35 -2.95
N PHE A 55 -11.11 -41.97 -3.43
CA PHE A 55 -10.09 -41.32 -4.26
C PHE A 55 -10.07 -41.94 -5.66
N TYR A 56 -10.16 -41.10 -6.68
CA TYR A 56 -10.19 -41.51 -8.08
C TYR A 56 -9.23 -40.70 -8.95
N LYS A 57 -8.94 -41.21 -10.14
CA LYS A 57 -8.19 -40.50 -11.17
C LYS A 57 -8.87 -40.65 -12.54
N VAL A 58 -8.79 -39.59 -13.34
CA VAL A 58 -9.30 -39.52 -14.71
C VAL A 58 -8.14 -39.11 -15.61
N ASP A 59 -7.83 -39.95 -16.59
CA ASP A 59 -6.94 -39.56 -17.68
C ASP A 59 -7.72 -38.66 -18.64
N VAL A 60 -7.30 -37.40 -18.76
CA VAL A 60 -8.03 -36.40 -19.55
C VAL A 60 -8.00 -36.69 -21.05
N ASP A 61 -6.98 -37.42 -21.52
CA ASP A 61 -6.84 -37.81 -22.93
C ASP A 61 -7.77 -39.00 -23.24
N ALA A 62 -7.94 -39.92 -22.29
CA ALA A 62 -8.82 -41.08 -22.47
C ALA A 62 -10.31 -40.75 -22.22
N GLN A 63 -10.59 -39.74 -21.39
CA GLN A 63 -11.94 -39.39 -20.94
C GLN A 63 -12.27 -37.92 -21.24
N GLU A 64 -12.15 -37.52 -22.51
CA GLU A 64 -12.38 -36.14 -22.96
C GLU A 64 -13.75 -35.60 -22.56
N LYS A 65 -14.80 -36.45 -22.64
CA LYS A 65 -16.17 -36.06 -22.25
C LYS A 65 -16.27 -35.66 -20.78
N ILE A 66 -15.62 -36.40 -19.87
CA ILE A 66 -15.60 -36.07 -18.44
C ILE A 66 -14.83 -34.75 -18.24
N SER A 67 -13.67 -34.62 -18.89
CA SER A 67 -12.81 -33.43 -18.79
C SER A 67 -13.51 -32.16 -19.28
N ALA A 68 -14.27 -32.26 -20.38
CA ALA A 68 -15.07 -31.16 -20.92
C ALA A 68 -16.20 -30.76 -19.97
N GLU A 69 -16.95 -31.72 -19.41
CA GLU A 69 -18.03 -31.43 -18.46
C GLU A 69 -17.54 -30.76 -17.18
N VAL A 70 -16.39 -31.18 -16.66
CA VAL A 70 -15.80 -30.60 -15.44
C VAL A 70 -15.01 -29.30 -15.73
N GLY A 71 -14.86 -28.93 -17.00
CA GLY A 71 -14.13 -27.74 -17.43
C GLY A 71 -12.65 -27.80 -17.06
N ILE A 72 -11.99 -28.93 -17.32
CA ILE A 72 -10.56 -29.11 -17.07
C ILE A 72 -9.74 -28.41 -18.15
N GLN A 73 -8.96 -27.40 -17.75
CA GLN A 73 -8.16 -26.56 -18.66
C GLN A 73 -6.64 -26.66 -18.40
N ALA A 74 -6.24 -27.33 -17.31
CA ALA A 74 -4.86 -27.51 -16.91
C ALA A 74 -4.71 -28.77 -16.06
N MET A 75 -3.56 -29.43 -16.13
CA MET A 75 -3.25 -30.64 -15.38
C MET A 75 -1.97 -30.46 -14.53
N PRO A 76 -1.90 -31.06 -13.33
CA PRO A 76 -2.97 -31.81 -12.66
C PRO A 76 -4.05 -30.87 -12.13
N THR A 77 -5.30 -31.31 -12.16
CA THR A 77 -6.41 -30.61 -11.48
C THR A 77 -7.11 -31.60 -10.57
N PHE A 78 -7.34 -31.23 -9.31
CA PHE A 78 -8.09 -32.05 -8.36
C PHE A 78 -9.45 -31.42 -8.09
N VAL A 79 -10.51 -32.22 -8.15
CA VAL A 79 -11.87 -31.75 -7.85
C VAL A 79 -12.52 -32.63 -6.79
N ILE A 80 -13.10 -31.99 -5.78
CA ILE A 80 -13.91 -32.67 -4.76
C ILE A 80 -15.36 -32.66 -5.22
N PHE A 81 -16.01 -33.81 -5.24
CA PHE A 81 -17.44 -33.95 -5.49
C PHE A 81 -18.17 -34.51 -4.28
N HIS A 82 -19.40 -34.06 -4.06
CA HIS A 82 -20.32 -34.64 -3.09
C HIS A 82 -21.76 -34.42 -3.56
N LYS A 83 -22.57 -35.49 -3.62
CA LYS A 83 -23.97 -35.45 -4.09
C LYS A 83 -24.15 -34.73 -5.43
N GLY A 84 -23.27 -35.04 -6.38
CA GLY A 84 -23.27 -34.52 -7.73
C GLY A 84 -22.73 -33.09 -7.90
N GLN A 85 -22.31 -32.42 -6.81
CA GLN A 85 -21.86 -31.03 -6.87
C GLN A 85 -20.33 -30.91 -6.67
N PRO A 86 -19.63 -30.09 -7.47
CA PRO A 86 -18.23 -29.78 -7.23
C PRO A 86 -18.09 -28.84 -6.02
N VAL A 87 -17.43 -29.31 -4.97
CA VAL A 87 -17.26 -28.57 -3.71
C VAL A 87 -16.02 -27.67 -3.76
N LYS A 88 -14.93 -28.14 -4.37
CA LYS A 88 -13.66 -27.42 -4.45
C LYS A 88 -12.82 -27.91 -5.63
N LYS A 89 -12.16 -27.00 -6.33
CA LYS A 89 -11.23 -27.26 -7.43
C LYS A 89 -9.82 -26.75 -7.08
N ILE A 90 -8.81 -27.56 -7.33
CA ILE A 90 -7.40 -27.23 -7.13
C ILE A 90 -6.71 -27.43 -8.48
N VAL A 91 -6.05 -26.39 -8.98
CA VAL A 91 -5.30 -26.46 -10.23
C VAL A 91 -3.80 -26.43 -9.91
N GLY A 92 -3.04 -27.37 -10.48
CA GLY A 92 -1.60 -27.49 -10.34
C GLY A 92 -1.15 -28.46 -9.23
N ALA A 93 0.13 -28.84 -9.30
CA ALA A 93 0.77 -29.75 -8.35
C ALA A 93 1.08 -29.05 -7.01
N ASN A 94 0.09 -28.97 -6.12
CA ASN A 94 0.21 -28.31 -4.81
C ASN A 94 -0.13 -29.27 -3.65
N PRO A 95 0.88 -29.87 -2.98
CA PRO A 95 0.67 -30.81 -1.88
C PRO A 95 -0.11 -30.24 -0.69
N ASN A 96 0.13 -28.98 -0.33
CA ASN A 96 -0.54 -28.35 0.82
C ASN A 96 -2.02 -28.11 0.52
N ALA A 97 -2.34 -27.62 -0.68
CA ALA A 97 -3.72 -27.43 -1.11
C ALA A 97 -4.49 -28.76 -1.14
N LEU A 98 -3.83 -29.84 -1.57
CA LEU A 98 -4.39 -31.19 -1.61
C LEU A 98 -4.67 -31.76 -0.21
N GLN A 99 -3.78 -31.50 0.76
CA GLN A 99 -4.03 -31.85 2.17
C GLN A 99 -5.21 -31.06 2.76
N ASP A 100 -5.32 -29.77 2.46
CA ASP A 100 -6.44 -28.95 2.92
C ASP A 100 -7.76 -29.34 2.25
N ALA A 101 -7.74 -29.73 0.98
CA ALA A 101 -8.89 -30.31 0.30
C ALA A 101 -9.34 -31.61 0.95
N THR A 102 -8.41 -32.48 1.32
CA THR A 102 -8.73 -33.73 2.03
C THR A 102 -9.42 -33.44 3.36
N ARG A 103 -8.92 -32.47 4.15
CA ARG A 103 -9.59 -32.00 5.37
C ARG A 103 -10.98 -31.45 5.10
N THR A 104 -11.14 -30.68 4.02
CA THR A 104 -12.44 -30.12 3.59
C THR A 104 -13.42 -31.25 3.27
N ALA A 105 -12.99 -32.26 2.52
CA ALA A 105 -13.83 -33.41 2.18
C ALA A 105 -14.23 -34.23 3.43
N VAL A 106 -13.35 -34.39 4.42
CA VAL A 106 -13.69 -35.04 5.70
C VAL A 106 -14.78 -34.24 6.44
N LEU A 107 -14.66 -32.91 6.47
CA LEU A 107 -15.68 -32.05 7.10
C LEU A 107 -17.01 -32.12 6.35
N VAL A 108 -17.00 -32.20 5.02
CA VAL A 108 -18.21 -32.39 4.20
C VAL A 108 -18.87 -33.74 4.49
N ALA A 109 -18.09 -34.81 4.68
CA ALA A 109 -18.61 -36.12 5.07
C ALA A 109 -19.31 -36.10 6.45
N GLU A 110 -18.84 -35.27 7.38
CA GLU A 110 -19.31 -35.23 8.77
C GLU A 110 -20.47 -34.23 9.01
N LEU A 111 -20.67 -33.25 8.12
CA LEU A 111 -21.65 -32.17 8.28
C LEU A 111 -22.42 -31.90 6.97
N PRO A 112 -23.50 -32.66 6.68
CA PRO A 112 -24.25 -32.57 5.42
C PRO A 112 -24.91 -31.20 5.14
N GLU A 113 -25.15 -30.38 6.17
CA GLU A 113 -25.84 -29.08 6.07
C GLU A 113 -24.97 -27.95 5.49
N LEU A 114 -23.65 -28.12 5.42
CA LEU A 114 -22.74 -27.12 4.83
C LEU A 114 -22.75 -27.11 3.29
N ALA A 115 -23.23 -28.18 2.65
CA ALA A 115 -23.24 -28.33 1.19
C ALA A 115 -24.47 -27.69 0.51
N SER A 116 -25.54 -27.35 1.25
CA SER A 116 -26.81 -26.88 0.67
C SER A 116 -26.98 -25.36 0.60
N ARG A 117 -25.88 -24.59 0.67
CA ARG A 117 -25.92 -23.13 0.40
C ARG A 117 -25.36 -22.88 -1.00
N PRO A 118 -26.15 -22.32 -1.94
CA PRO A 118 -25.61 -21.99 -3.25
C PRO A 118 -24.51 -20.92 -3.08
N ALA A 119 -23.34 -21.20 -3.64
CA ALA A 119 -22.27 -20.22 -3.74
C ALA A 119 -22.76 -19.03 -4.57
N LYS A 120 -22.67 -17.81 -4.03
CA LYS A 120 -22.84 -16.60 -4.83
C LYS A 120 -21.65 -16.47 -5.79
N GLY A 121 -21.89 -16.90 -7.04
CA GLY A 121 -21.29 -16.41 -8.29
C GLY A 121 -19.77 -16.28 -8.37
N ASP A 122 -19.12 -17.34 -8.87
CA ASP A 122 -17.82 -17.27 -9.54
C ASP A 122 -18.09 -17.34 -11.07
N PRO A 123 -17.69 -16.37 -11.91
CA PRO A 123 -18.22 -16.22 -13.27
C PRO A 123 -17.62 -17.18 -14.32
N HIS A 124 -17.31 -18.42 -13.95
CA HIS A 124 -16.74 -19.42 -14.87
C HIS A 124 -17.54 -20.73 -14.98
N LEU A 125 -18.82 -20.74 -14.62
CA LEU A 125 -19.70 -21.89 -14.78
C LEU A 125 -21.10 -21.44 -15.20
N ASP A 126 -21.30 -21.18 -16.50
CA ASP A 126 -22.63 -21.14 -17.10
C ASP A 126 -22.65 -22.02 -18.36
N GLY A 127 -23.25 -23.19 -18.22
CA GLY A 127 -23.68 -24.06 -19.31
C GLY A 127 -25.17 -24.35 -19.14
N HIS A 128 -25.98 -23.91 -20.12
CA HIS A 128 -27.43 -23.95 -20.12
C HIS A 128 -28.05 -25.33 -19.85
N LEU A 129 -29.06 -25.36 -18.96
CA LEU A 129 -30.18 -26.31 -19.02
C LEU A 129 -31.50 -25.56 -18.74
N THR A 130 -32.48 -25.81 -19.60
CA THR A 130 -33.77 -25.12 -19.75
C THR A 130 -34.93 -25.77 -18.99
N SER A 131 -35.97 -24.96 -18.72
CA SER A 131 -37.38 -25.30 -18.38
C SER A 131 -37.63 -25.86 -16.95
N ALA A 132 -38.73 -25.60 -16.25
CA ALA A 132 -40.05 -25.10 -16.60
C ALA A 132 -40.73 -24.36 -15.42
N SER A 133 -41.78 -23.61 -15.78
CA SER A 133 -42.80 -22.94 -14.96
C SER A 133 -43.35 -23.74 -13.77
N THR A 134 -43.76 -23.05 -12.68
CA THR A 134 -45.15 -22.99 -12.15
C THR A 134 -45.25 -21.92 -11.04
N SER A 135 -46.38 -21.21 -11.01
CA SER A 135 -46.81 -20.20 -10.03
C SER A 135 -47.27 -20.80 -8.69
N VAL A 136 -47.41 -19.98 -7.64
CA VAL A 136 -48.63 -19.80 -6.80
C VAL A 136 -48.34 -19.05 -5.47
N ALA A 137 -49.11 -17.97 -5.30
CA ALA A 137 -49.66 -17.25 -4.15
C ALA A 137 -49.19 -17.47 -2.67
N GLN A 138 -48.98 -16.29 -2.04
CA GLN A 138 -49.44 -15.81 -0.72
C GLN A 138 -49.95 -16.80 0.35
N VAL A 139 -49.33 -16.74 1.55
CA VAL A 139 -50.04 -16.78 2.85
C VAL A 139 -49.36 -15.81 3.84
N ARG A 140 -50.21 -15.12 4.63
CA ARG A 140 -49.93 -14.10 5.65
C ARG A 140 -49.90 -14.72 7.06
N ARG A 141 -49.16 -14.06 7.96
CA ARG A 141 -49.18 -14.05 9.46
C ARG A 141 -48.26 -15.04 10.21
N GLY A 142 -47.56 -14.49 11.21
CA GLY A 142 -47.01 -15.26 12.33
C GLY A 142 -45.76 -14.65 12.96
N SER A 143 -45.94 -13.65 13.82
CA SER A 143 -44.91 -13.07 14.69
C SER A 143 -44.31 -14.12 15.62
N GLN A 144 -42.97 -14.29 15.63
CA GLN A 144 -42.21 -14.72 16.81
C GLN A 144 -40.73 -14.35 16.70
N LYS A 145 -40.25 -13.63 17.71
CA LYS A 145 -38.84 -13.29 17.94
C LYS A 145 -37.97 -14.54 18.02
N ARG A 146 -36.91 -14.63 17.21
CA ARG A 146 -35.69 -15.37 17.55
C ARG A 146 -34.46 -14.62 17.04
N HIS A 147 -33.49 -14.45 17.94
CA HIS A 147 -32.16 -13.94 17.65
C HIS A 147 -31.48 -14.76 16.55
N ALA A 148 -30.97 -14.09 15.52
CA ALA A 148 -30.07 -14.67 14.54
C ALA A 148 -28.67 -14.05 14.75
N THR A 149 -27.83 -14.74 15.51
CA THR A 149 -26.38 -14.55 15.52
C THR A 149 -25.82 -15.17 14.24
N GLY A 150 -25.49 -14.34 13.26
CA GLY A 150 -24.70 -14.73 12.11
C GLY A 150 -23.23 -14.52 12.41
N SER A 151 -22.47 -15.58 12.66
CA SER A 151 -21.01 -15.58 12.60
C SER A 151 -20.52 -16.84 11.90
N ASN A 152 -19.74 -16.63 10.84
CA ASN A 152 -18.91 -17.65 10.24
C ASN A 152 -17.76 -17.93 11.20
N GLY A 153 -17.87 -19.02 11.96
CA GLY A 153 -16.83 -19.56 12.82
C GLY A 153 -17.29 -20.94 13.31
N LEU A 154 -16.40 -21.93 13.28
CA LEU A 154 -16.67 -23.24 13.86
C LEU A 154 -16.98 -23.08 15.35
N ASP A 155 -18.16 -23.50 15.78
CA ASP A 155 -18.62 -23.42 17.16
C ASP A 155 -17.67 -24.20 18.11
N GLY A 156 -17.59 -23.81 19.38
CA GLY A 156 -16.66 -24.37 20.37
C GLY A 156 -16.76 -25.89 20.55
N LEU A 157 -17.95 -26.44 20.29
CA LEU A 157 -18.21 -27.89 20.26
C LEU A 157 -17.44 -28.63 19.15
N ALA A 158 -17.16 -27.98 18.02
CA ALA A 158 -16.41 -28.55 16.91
C ALA A 158 -14.91 -28.65 17.24
N LEU A 159 -14.34 -27.64 17.90
CA LEU A 159 -12.93 -27.68 18.35
C LEU A 159 -12.68 -28.78 19.39
N GLU A 160 -13.64 -29.01 20.28
CA GLU A 160 -13.51 -30.03 21.32
C GLU A 160 -13.65 -31.46 20.77
N ARG A 161 -14.41 -31.64 19.69
CA ARG A 161 -14.50 -32.91 18.94
C ARG A 161 -13.25 -33.20 18.11
N LEU A 162 -12.64 -32.19 17.49
CA LEU A 162 -11.37 -32.32 16.76
C LEU A 162 -10.20 -32.76 17.68
N ARG A 163 -10.22 -32.36 18.96
CA ARG A 163 -9.24 -32.80 19.97
C ARG A 163 -9.40 -34.28 20.33
N ARG A 164 -10.63 -34.80 20.41
CA ARG A 164 -10.89 -36.22 20.71
C ARG A 164 -10.48 -37.17 19.58
N LEU A 165 -10.39 -36.67 18.34
CA LEU A 165 -9.98 -37.43 17.16
C LEU A 165 -8.46 -37.38 16.87
N GLY A 166 -7.66 -36.72 17.71
CA GLY A 166 -6.20 -36.66 17.55
C GLY A 166 -5.69 -35.77 16.41
N LEU A 167 -6.59 -35.01 15.75
CA LEU A 167 -6.29 -34.19 14.57
C LEU A 167 -5.87 -32.74 14.92
N HIS A 168 -5.82 -32.40 16.21
CA HIS A 168 -5.30 -31.15 16.71
C HIS A 168 -4.41 -31.38 17.95
N LYS A 169 -3.10 -31.16 17.82
CA LYS A 169 -2.16 -31.17 18.94
C LYS A 169 -2.05 -29.76 19.54
N PRO A 170 -2.21 -29.59 20.86
CA PRO A 170 -1.92 -28.31 21.51
C PRO A 170 -0.41 -28.04 21.48
N PRO A 171 0.01 -26.76 21.54
CA PRO A 171 1.41 -26.42 21.79
C PRO A 171 1.83 -26.97 23.17
N PRO A 172 3.12 -27.32 23.35
CA PRO A 172 3.59 -27.86 24.62
C PRO A 172 3.32 -26.86 25.76
N ALA A 173 2.71 -27.35 26.83
CA ALA A 173 2.48 -26.58 28.04
C ALA A 173 3.84 -26.19 28.66
N LEU A 174 4.13 -24.90 28.75
CA LEU A 174 5.16 -24.38 29.63
C LEU A 174 4.74 -24.68 31.07
N ALA A 175 5.35 -25.72 31.66
CA ALA A 175 5.22 -26.01 33.07
C ALA A 175 5.73 -24.79 33.88
N SER A 176 4.90 -24.32 34.80
CA SER A 176 5.27 -23.33 35.79
C SER A 176 6.32 -23.93 36.74
N ALA A 177 7.52 -23.35 36.75
CA ALA A 177 8.48 -23.58 37.83
C ALA A 177 8.26 -22.49 38.88
N ALA A 178 7.42 -22.79 39.87
CA ALA A 178 7.40 -22.09 41.13
C ALA A 178 8.62 -22.51 41.97
N THR A 179 9.36 -21.51 42.44
CA THR A 179 10.07 -21.46 43.72
C THR A 179 11.07 -22.59 44.03
N ALA A 180 12.34 -22.35 43.67
CA ALA A 180 13.47 -22.97 44.37
C ALA A 180 14.52 -21.89 44.71
N HIS A 181 14.64 -21.59 46.00
CA HIS A 181 15.74 -20.81 46.56
C HIS A 181 17.09 -21.36 46.10
N ARG A 182 17.92 -20.54 45.46
CA ARG A 182 19.34 -20.86 45.25
C ARG A 182 20.23 -19.76 45.83
N LYS A 183 21.00 -20.19 46.82
CA LYS A 183 22.00 -19.45 47.60
C LYS A 183 22.99 -18.71 46.71
N VAL A 184 23.23 -17.45 47.06
CA VAL A 184 24.36 -16.64 46.60
C VAL A 184 25.63 -17.16 47.28
N LEU A 185 26.67 -17.44 46.47
CA LEU A 185 28.05 -17.60 46.93
C LEU A 185 28.99 -16.76 46.03
N PRO A 186 30.10 -16.25 46.57
CA PRO A 186 30.69 -14.98 46.14
C PRO A 186 31.80 -15.13 45.09
N ARG A 187 32.05 -14.05 44.34
CA ARG A 187 33.18 -13.89 43.40
C ARG A 187 34.52 -13.84 44.15
N PRO A 188 35.59 -14.46 43.63
CA PRO A 188 36.94 -14.29 44.19
C PRO A 188 37.59 -12.98 43.72
N ARG A 189 38.45 -12.44 44.58
CA ARG A 189 39.19 -11.18 44.45
C ARG A 189 40.71 -11.43 44.44
N LEU A 190 41.41 -10.55 43.70
CA LEU A 190 42.79 -10.04 43.88
C LEU A 190 43.98 -10.87 43.32
N PRO A 191 45.15 -10.24 43.02
CA PRO A 191 45.62 -8.93 43.50
C PRO A 191 46.23 -7.92 42.49
N MET A 192 46.32 -6.67 42.96
CA MET A 192 47.09 -5.54 42.43
C MET A 192 48.58 -5.62 42.79
N THR A 193 49.43 -4.99 41.98
CA THR A 193 50.69 -4.36 42.43
C THR A 193 50.85 -2.95 41.84
N GLN A 194 51.45 -2.08 42.66
CA GLN A 194 51.48 -0.62 42.63
C GLN A 194 52.59 0.02 41.77
N ARG A 195 52.41 1.33 41.49
CA ARG A 195 53.32 2.51 41.66
C ARG A 195 53.36 3.36 40.37
N ALA A 196 53.45 4.70 40.37
CA ALA A 196 53.26 5.81 41.33
C ALA A 196 53.47 7.14 40.55
N CYS A 197 52.82 8.23 40.98
CA CYS A 197 53.16 9.67 40.76
C CYS A 197 53.14 10.25 39.32
N SER A 198 52.75 11.50 39.03
CA SER A 198 52.48 12.72 39.82
C SER A 198 51.82 13.82 38.95
N SER A 199 50.91 14.59 39.57
CA SER A 199 50.61 16.04 39.46
C SER A 199 50.84 16.86 38.17
N GLY A 200 49.87 17.73 37.84
CA GLY A 200 50.14 19.08 37.31
C GLY A 200 49.08 19.66 36.37
N GLN A 201 48.36 20.69 36.84
CA GLN A 201 47.36 21.51 36.12
C GLN A 201 47.97 22.46 35.07
N VAL A 202 47.06 23.07 34.27
CA VAL A 202 47.01 24.49 33.81
C VAL A 202 46.93 24.70 32.27
N GLU A 203 45.79 25.23 31.79
CA GLU A 203 45.60 26.07 30.57
C GLU A 203 45.86 27.57 30.91
N PRO A 204 46.00 28.59 30.01
CA PRO A 204 45.51 28.73 28.60
C PRO A 204 46.37 29.57 27.58
N ARG A 205 46.01 29.49 26.27
CA ARG A 205 46.07 30.47 25.10
C ARG A 205 47.32 31.39 24.85
N PRO A 206 47.40 32.18 23.73
CA PRO A 206 47.29 31.91 22.29
C PRO A 206 48.53 32.45 21.51
N MET A 207 48.63 32.30 20.17
CA MET A 207 49.54 33.13 19.37
C MET A 207 48.99 33.45 17.97
N LEU A 208 48.91 34.76 17.70
CA LEU A 208 48.65 35.42 16.42
C LEU A 208 49.93 35.53 15.59
N ILE A 209 49.85 35.34 14.27
CA ILE A 209 50.69 36.06 13.30
C ILE A 209 49.84 36.40 12.07
N GLU A 210 49.75 37.71 11.76
CA GLU A 210 49.25 38.25 10.50
C GLU A 210 50.35 38.20 9.40
N SER A 211 49.99 38.02 8.13
CA SER A 211 50.10 39.11 7.12
C SER A 211 49.92 38.65 5.66
N LYS A 212 49.17 39.51 4.92
CA LYS A 212 49.27 39.89 3.50
C LYS A 212 48.91 38.91 2.37
N ALA A 213 47.80 39.23 1.70
CA ALA A 213 47.56 39.00 0.25
C ALA A 213 48.36 40.03 -0.60
N PRO A 214 48.59 39.86 -1.93
CA PRO A 214 47.50 39.86 -2.93
C PRO A 214 47.66 38.96 -4.19
N SER A 215 46.50 38.69 -4.81
CA SER A 215 46.19 38.38 -6.23
C SER A 215 47.26 37.85 -7.22
N ARG A 216 46.97 36.71 -7.89
CA ARG A 216 46.70 36.61 -9.35
C ARG A 216 46.43 35.16 -9.81
N ARG A 217 45.42 35.06 -10.67
CA ARG A 217 45.05 34.05 -11.69
C ARG A 217 46.19 33.14 -12.22
N LEU A 218 45.97 31.83 -12.34
CA LEU A 218 45.88 31.04 -13.60
C LEU A 218 45.97 29.51 -13.38
N GLU A 219 45.12 28.81 -14.13
CA GLU A 219 45.31 27.51 -14.81
C GLU A 219 45.32 26.16 -14.05
N TYR A 220 44.33 25.35 -14.45
CA TYR A 220 44.19 23.91 -14.31
C TYR A 220 45.29 23.17 -15.10
N ILE A 221 45.87 22.13 -14.51
CA ILE A 221 46.61 21.09 -15.23
C ILE A 221 46.06 19.73 -14.79
N ASP A 222 45.31 19.09 -15.69
CA ASP A 222 44.89 17.70 -15.61
C ASP A 222 45.97 16.80 -16.25
N PHE A 223 46.37 15.75 -15.53
CA PHE A 223 47.18 14.66 -16.06
C PHE A 223 46.27 13.63 -16.74
N CYS A 224 46.44 13.41 -18.05
CA CYS A 224 45.82 12.32 -18.81
C CYS A 224 46.89 11.35 -19.32
N VAL A 225 46.67 10.06 -19.08
CA VAL A 225 47.45 8.93 -19.58
C VAL A 225 46.83 8.38 -20.88
N ASP A 226 47.70 7.91 -21.76
CA ASP A 226 47.51 7.56 -23.18
C ASP A 226 46.54 6.42 -23.53
N ARG A 227 46.20 6.37 -24.83
CA ARG A 227 45.10 5.63 -25.51
C ARG A 227 45.43 4.16 -25.90
N PRO A 228 44.51 3.43 -26.58
CA PRO A 228 44.44 3.52 -28.05
C PRO A 228 43.03 3.65 -28.66
N ARG A 229 42.97 4.35 -29.80
CA ARG A 229 41.79 4.68 -30.61
C ARG A 229 41.50 3.61 -31.67
N VAL A 230 40.24 3.21 -31.81
CA VAL A 230 39.68 2.56 -33.00
C VAL A 230 39.05 3.65 -33.88
N ARG A 231 39.41 3.69 -35.17
CA ARG A 231 38.87 4.60 -36.19
C ARG A 231 37.49 4.12 -36.64
N LEU A 232 36.46 4.96 -36.55
CA LEU A 232 35.26 4.89 -37.37
C LEU A 232 35.14 6.21 -38.14
N ILE A 233 35.02 6.07 -39.46
CA ILE A 233 34.99 7.13 -40.47
C ILE A 233 33.52 7.52 -40.67
N PHE A 234 33.18 8.80 -40.48
CA PHE A 234 31.91 9.40 -40.93
C PHE A 234 32.17 10.33 -42.13
N PRO A 235 31.34 10.31 -43.17
CA PRO A 235 31.48 11.20 -44.32
C PRO A 235 30.93 12.62 -44.01
N PRO A 236 31.37 13.66 -44.76
CA PRO A 236 31.10 15.05 -44.44
C PRO A 236 29.73 15.56 -44.92
N THR A 237 29.22 16.54 -44.18
CA THR A 237 28.05 17.38 -44.46
C THR A 237 28.26 18.29 -45.68
N ILE A 238 27.27 18.37 -46.57
CA ILE A 238 27.17 19.28 -47.72
C ILE A 238 26.08 20.35 -47.42
N PRO A 239 26.24 21.63 -47.83
CA PRO A 239 25.38 22.73 -47.43
C PRO A 239 24.10 22.87 -48.27
N ALA A 240 23.15 23.61 -47.72
CA ALA A 240 21.79 23.84 -48.23
C ALA A 240 21.73 24.77 -49.45
N SER A 241 21.02 24.36 -50.49
CA SER A 241 20.35 25.26 -51.45
C SER A 241 19.19 24.58 -52.20
N SER A 242 18.07 25.31 -52.24
CA SER A 242 17.03 25.39 -53.30
C SER A 242 16.37 24.12 -53.86
N PHE A 243 15.10 23.89 -53.50
CA PHE A 243 14.02 23.40 -54.40
C PHE A 243 12.62 23.86 -53.87
N PRO A 244 11.58 23.96 -54.71
CA PRO A 244 10.52 24.97 -54.64
C PRO A 244 9.18 24.45 -54.10
N ALA A 245 8.32 25.39 -53.70
CA ALA A 245 6.96 25.16 -53.20
C ALA A 245 5.98 24.69 -54.30
N PRO A 246 4.93 23.91 -53.96
CA PRO A 246 3.80 23.65 -54.85
C PRO A 246 2.65 24.66 -54.62
N PRO A 247 1.75 24.86 -55.61
CA PRO A 247 0.92 26.05 -55.71
C PRO A 247 -0.41 25.95 -54.95
N LEU A 248 -0.89 27.11 -54.49
CA LEU A 248 -2.28 27.37 -54.13
C LEU A 248 -3.17 27.24 -55.37
N SER A 249 -4.30 26.54 -55.24
CA SER A 249 -5.45 26.71 -56.13
C SER A 249 -6.69 26.97 -55.28
N ILE A 250 -7.25 28.15 -55.53
CA ILE A 250 -8.49 28.70 -54.98
C ILE A 250 -9.66 28.00 -55.67
N LEU A 251 -10.60 27.44 -54.91
CA LEU A 251 -11.95 27.14 -55.39
C LEU A 251 -12.97 27.81 -54.47
N LEU A 252 -13.62 28.83 -55.02
CA LEU A 252 -14.81 29.47 -54.48
C LEU A 252 -16.00 28.50 -54.56
N ILE A 253 -16.64 28.20 -53.43
CA ILE A 253 -18.06 27.83 -53.42
C ILE A 253 -18.74 28.60 -52.30
N SER A 254 -19.70 29.42 -52.71
CA SER A 254 -20.59 30.22 -51.87
C SER A 254 -21.77 29.41 -51.36
N LYS A 255 -22.06 29.62 -50.07
CA LYS A 255 -23.37 29.81 -49.42
C LYS A 255 -24.45 28.70 -49.41
N ASP A 256 -25.05 28.65 -48.22
CA ASP A 256 -26.39 28.21 -47.84
C ASP A 256 -26.63 26.73 -47.54
N LEU A 257 -26.61 26.40 -46.24
CA LEU A 257 -27.61 25.53 -45.60
C LEU A 257 -27.67 25.81 -44.08
N HIS A 258 -28.87 26.14 -43.62
CA HIS A 258 -29.22 26.34 -42.21
C HIS A 258 -29.08 25.04 -41.40
N PRO A 259 -28.76 25.10 -40.09
CA PRO A 259 -28.60 23.91 -39.27
C PRO A 259 -29.96 23.37 -38.81
N ILE A 260 -30.29 22.15 -39.21
CA ILE A 260 -31.29 21.34 -38.51
C ILE A 260 -30.61 20.81 -37.25
N ALA A 261 -31.10 21.25 -36.10
CA ALA A 261 -30.70 20.75 -34.79
C ALA A 261 -31.11 19.27 -34.66
N THR A 262 -30.18 18.36 -34.98
CA THR A 262 -30.23 16.99 -34.49
C THR A 262 -29.28 16.87 -33.32
N THR A 263 -29.86 16.63 -32.15
CA THR A 263 -29.22 16.21 -30.91
C THR A 263 -28.22 15.08 -31.19
N LYS A 264 -26.93 15.43 -31.33
CA LYS A 264 -25.86 14.44 -31.26
C LYS A 264 -25.73 14.04 -29.80
N THR A 265 -26.46 12.99 -29.40
CA THR A 265 -25.99 12.11 -28.33
C THR A 265 -24.62 11.61 -28.77
N SER A 266 -23.58 12.15 -28.14
CA SER A 266 -22.21 11.68 -28.32
C SER A 266 -22.16 10.21 -27.93
N SER A 267 -22.19 9.33 -28.95
CA SER A 267 -21.82 7.93 -28.80
C SER A 267 -20.34 7.92 -28.44
N ILE A 268 -20.03 7.87 -27.13
CA ILE A 268 -18.71 7.47 -26.65
C ILE A 268 -18.37 6.19 -27.40
N MET A 269 -17.32 6.21 -28.23
CA MET A 269 -16.81 5.01 -28.86
C MET A 269 -16.50 4.02 -27.73
N SER A 270 -17.33 2.98 -27.60
CA SER A 270 -17.24 2.03 -26.50
C SER A 270 -15.93 1.26 -26.62
N VAL A 271 -15.06 1.39 -25.63
CA VAL A 271 -13.88 0.52 -25.53
C VAL A 271 -14.37 -0.85 -25.07
N GLU A 272 -14.01 -1.89 -25.82
CA GLU A 272 -14.46 -3.26 -25.56
C GLU A 272 -14.18 -3.69 -24.12
N GLY A 273 -15.22 -4.17 -23.44
CA GLY A 273 -15.16 -4.63 -22.05
C GLY A 273 -15.07 -3.51 -21.00
N VAL A 274 -15.00 -2.23 -21.39
CA VAL A 274 -14.85 -1.11 -20.45
C VAL A 274 -16.18 -0.38 -20.24
N ARG A 275 -16.54 -0.15 -18.98
CA ARG A 275 -17.69 0.67 -18.58
C ARG A 275 -17.25 1.72 -17.56
N VAL A 276 -17.58 2.97 -17.84
CA VAL A 276 -17.44 4.08 -16.89
C VAL A 276 -18.81 4.32 -16.25
N LEU A 277 -18.93 4.03 -14.95
CA LEU A 277 -20.16 4.16 -14.16
C LEU A 277 -20.25 5.54 -13.47
N GLY A 278 -19.11 6.20 -13.27
CA GLY A 278 -19.05 7.54 -12.70
C GLY A 278 -19.60 8.59 -13.66
N LYS A 279 -20.38 9.53 -13.13
CA LYS A 279 -20.87 10.68 -13.92
C LYS A 279 -19.68 11.55 -14.36
N ILE A 280 -19.60 11.84 -15.64
CA ILE A 280 -18.54 12.68 -16.22
C ILE A 280 -19.06 14.12 -16.30
N GLU A 281 -18.30 15.07 -15.77
CA GLU A 281 -18.69 16.49 -15.74
C GLU A 281 -17.54 17.40 -16.23
N GLY A 282 -17.90 18.46 -16.96
CA GLY A 282 -16.95 19.47 -17.42
C GLY A 282 -15.72 18.88 -18.12
N ASP A 283 -14.54 19.27 -17.67
CA ASP A 283 -13.25 18.89 -18.27
C ASP A 283 -12.85 17.43 -18.02
N GLN A 284 -13.58 16.68 -17.19
CA GLN A 284 -13.29 15.26 -16.94
C GLN A 284 -13.38 14.40 -18.20
N ALA A 285 -14.23 14.80 -19.15
CA ALA A 285 -14.33 14.12 -20.45
C ALA A 285 -13.01 14.15 -21.23
N SER A 286 -12.16 15.17 -21.00
CA SER A 286 -10.83 15.27 -21.61
C SER A 286 -9.80 14.31 -20.99
N ILE A 287 -10.09 13.76 -19.81
CA ILE A 287 -9.27 12.76 -19.11
C ILE A 287 -9.70 11.34 -19.50
N LEU A 288 -11.02 11.10 -19.59
CA LEU A 288 -11.59 9.79 -19.88
C LEU A 288 -11.79 9.57 -21.38
N THR A 289 -10.74 9.81 -22.18
CA THR A 289 -10.79 9.58 -23.63
C THR A 289 -10.78 8.10 -23.96
N PRO A 290 -11.28 7.68 -25.13
CA PRO A 290 -11.23 6.27 -25.55
C PRO A 290 -9.80 5.68 -25.53
N GLU A 291 -8.78 6.47 -25.84
CA GLU A 291 -7.37 6.05 -25.84
C GLU A 291 -6.87 5.81 -24.41
N ALA A 292 -7.20 6.71 -23.48
CA ALA A 292 -6.85 6.57 -22.07
C ALA A 292 -7.56 5.34 -21.47
N LEU A 293 -8.85 5.15 -21.79
CA LEU A 293 -9.62 3.98 -21.35
C LEU A 293 -9.09 2.66 -21.93
N ARG A 294 -8.63 2.65 -23.19
CA ARG A 294 -7.92 1.49 -23.78
C ARG A 294 -6.65 1.18 -23.00
N PHE A 295 -5.84 2.20 -22.71
CA PHE A 295 -4.62 2.01 -21.93
C PHE A 295 -4.91 1.47 -20.52
N LEU A 296 -5.90 2.01 -19.83
CA LEU A 296 -6.36 1.49 -18.53
C LEU A 296 -6.82 0.04 -18.62
N ALA A 297 -7.55 -0.34 -19.67
CA ALA A 297 -7.97 -1.72 -19.89
C ALA A 297 -6.76 -2.66 -20.08
N VAL A 298 -5.73 -2.24 -20.82
CA VAL A 298 -4.48 -3.00 -20.95
C VAL A 298 -3.81 -3.20 -19.59
N LEU A 299 -3.70 -2.14 -18.77
CA LEU A 299 -3.14 -2.25 -17.42
C LEU A 299 -3.94 -3.22 -16.56
N HIS A 300 -5.27 -3.11 -16.55
CA HIS A 300 -6.14 -3.99 -15.77
C HIS A 300 -5.95 -5.45 -16.16
N ARG A 301 -6.08 -5.76 -17.46
CA ARG A 301 -5.98 -7.13 -18.00
C ARG A 301 -4.61 -7.75 -17.76
N SER A 302 -3.56 -6.93 -17.74
CA SER A 302 -2.18 -7.42 -17.55
C SER A 302 -1.85 -7.68 -16.08
N PHE A 303 -2.41 -6.90 -15.15
CA PHE A 303 -1.86 -6.80 -13.80
C PHE A 303 -2.84 -7.02 -12.65
N ASP A 304 -4.16 -6.94 -12.85
CA ASP A 304 -5.09 -7.07 -11.72
C ASP A 304 -5.04 -8.49 -11.11
N SER A 305 -4.89 -9.54 -11.91
CA SER A 305 -4.73 -10.92 -11.39
C SER A 305 -3.53 -11.06 -10.44
N THR A 306 -2.39 -10.46 -10.82
CA THR A 306 -1.19 -10.40 -9.97
C THR A 306 -1.45 -9.58 -8.71
N ARG A 307 -2.09 -8.40 -8.83
CA ARG A 307 -2.50 -7.58 -7.68
C ARG A 307 -3.35 -8.39 -6.70
N GLN A 308 -4.40 -9.05 -7.17
CA GLN A 308 -5.29 -9.88 -6.33
C GLN A 308 -4.51 -11.00 -5.64
N SER A 309 -3.58 -11.64 -6.35
CA SER A 309 -2.73 -12.70 -5.79
C SER A 309 -1.82 -12.17 -4.66
N LEU A 310 -1.27 -10.96 -4.82
CA LEU A 310 -0.46 -10.30 -3.79
C LEU A 310 -1.29 -9.87 -2.57
N LEU A 311 -2.50 -9.33 -2.79
CA LEU A 311 -3.44 -9.02 -1.70
C LEU A 311 -3.83 -10.30 -0.94
N LYS A 312 -4.00 -11.42 -1.64
CA LYS A 312 -4.22 -12.71 -0.99
C LYS A 312 -2.99 -13.18 -0.21
N ALA A 313 -1.79 -12.97 -0.74
CA ALA A 313 -0.54 -13.28 -0.06
C ALA A 313 -0.38 -12.48 1.25
N ARG A 314 -0.82 -11.21 1.30
CA ARG A 314 -0.89 -10.42 2.55
C ARG A 314 -1.75 -11.11 3.60
N GLN A 315 -2.95 -11.59 3.23
CA GLN A 315 -3.84 -12.30 4.16
C GLN A 315 -3.19 -13.59 4.70
N LEU A 316 -2.54 -14.37 3.83
CA LEU A 316 -1.84 -15.59 4.24
C LEU A 316 -0.62 -15.29 5.13
N ARG A 317 0.07 -14.17 4.90
CA ARG A 317 1.15 -13.70 5.77
C ARG A 317 0.60 -13.25 7.13
N GLN A 318 -0.51 -12.52 7.16
CA GLN A 318 -1.18 -12.14 8.41
C GLN A 318 -1.63 -13.35 9.23
N ALA A 319 -2.22 -14.37 8.60
CA ALA A 319 -2.63 -15.59 9.31
C ALA A 319 -1.45 -16.30 10.00
N ARG A 320 -0.24 -16.23 9.41
CA ARG A 320 0.98 -16.73 10.05
C ARG A 320 1.39 -15.88 11.26
N PHE A 321 1.30 -14.56 11.15
CA PHE A 321 1.58 -13.65 12.27
C PHE A 321 0.59 -13.84 13.42
N ASP A 322 -0.69 -14.02 13.12
CA ASP A 322 -1.72 -14.35 14.11
C ASP A 322 -1.43 -15.70 14.80
N GLY A 323 -0.78 -16.63 14.09
CA GLY A 323 -0.28 -17.90 14.61
C GLY A 323 1.03 -17.81 15.42
N GLY A 324 1.57 -16.60 15.62
CA GLY A 324 2.76 -16.34 16.43
C GLY A 324 4.07 -16.19 15.66
N ALA A 325 4.05 -16.23 14.32
CA ALA A 325 5.24 -15.89 13.53
C ALA A 325 5.55 -14.39 13.65
N LEU A 326 6.83 -14.03 13.60
CA LEU A 326 7.27 -12.63 13.56
C LEU A 326 7.85 -12.29 12.18
N PRO A 327 7.76 -11.02 11.74
CA PRO A 327 8.50 -10.55 10.57
C PRO A 327 10.02 -10.68 10.78
N ASP A 328 10.75 -11.05 9.72
CA ASP A 328 12.22 -11.15 9.72
C ASP A 328 12.75 -10.91 8.30
N PHE A 329 14.06 -10.68 8.17
CA PHE A 329 14.76 -10.57 6.90
C PHE A 329 14.74 -11.92 6.16
N LEU A 330 14.47 -11.88 4.86
CA LEU A 330 14.32 -13.09 4.04
C LEU A 330 15.69 -13.77 3.79
N PRO A 331 15.89 -15.05 4.18
CA PRO A 331 17.14 -15.75 3.88
C PRO A 331 17.38 -15.97 2.38
N GLU A 332 16.32 -16.23 1.62
CA GLU A 332 16.39 -16.53 0.18
C GLU A 332 16.93 -15.37 -0.67
N THR A 333 16.74 -14.12 -0.23
CA THR A 333 17.22 -12.91 -0.91
C THR A 333 18.50 -12.32 -0.29
N ALA A 334 19.14 -13.03 0.64
CA ALA A 334 20.39 -12.55 1.26
C ALA A 334 21.49 -12.21 0.25
N HIS A 335 21.52 -12.90 -0.90
CA HIS A 335 22.46 -12.63 -1.99
C HIS A 335 22.25 -11.24 -2.64
N ILE A 336 21.02 -10.70 -2.64
CA ILE A 336 20.74 -9.32 -3.09
C ILE A 336 21.33 -8.33 -2.09
N ARG A 337 21.06 -8.55 -0.79
CA ARG A 337 21.51 -7.65 0.28
C ARG A 337 23.03 -7.62 0.41
N ASN A 338 23.67 -8.78 0.32
CA ASN A 338 25.10 -8.92 0.51
C ASN A 338 25.93 -8.55 -0.73
N ASN A 339 25.30 -8.30 -1.88
CA ASN A 339 26.00 -7.86 -3.07
C ASN A 339 26.25 -6.33 -3.04
N PRO A 340 27.51 -5.86 -2.95
CA PRO A 340 27.83 -4.43 -2.91
C PRO A 340 27.89 -3.79 -4.31
N THR A 341 27.84 -4.57 -5.40
CA THR A 341 28.14 -4.07 -6.75
C THR A 341 26.95 -3.40 -7.44
N TRP A 342 25.74 -3.59 -6.94
CA TRP A 342 24.55 -3.02 -7.57
C TRP A 342 24.09 -1.74 -6.86
N GLN A 343 23.62 -0.81 -7.67
CA GLN A 343 22.99 0.45 -7.27
C GLN A 343 21.72 0.65 -8.06
N CYS A 344 20.85 1.54 -7.57
CA CYS A 344 19.71 2.03 -8.32
C CYS A 344 20.15 3.03 -9.40
N ALA A 345 19.22 3.39 -10.27
CA ALA A 345 19.41 4.43 -11.27
C ALA A 345 19.78 5.77 -10.62
N PRO A 346 20.63 6.59 -11.28
CA PRO A 346 20.97 7.91 -10.77
C PRO A 346 19.71 8.80 -10.67
N PRO A 347 19.75 9.84 -9.81
CA PRO A 347 18.63 10.77 -9.66
C PRO A 347 18.19 11.36 -11.01
N ALA A 348 16.89 11.32 -11.28
CA ALA A 348 16.32 11.93 -12.48
C ALA A 348 16.31 13.46 -12.39
N PRO A 349 16.10 14.19 -13.51
CA PRO A 349 16.00 15.64 -13.51
C PRO A 349 15.00 16.16 -12.47
N GLY A 350 15.44 17.09 -11.62
CA GLY A 350 14.62 17.64 -10.54
C GLY A 350 14.53 16.79 -9.27
N LEU A 351 15.13 15.58 -9.23
CA LEU A 351 15.13 14.70 -8.05
C LEU A 351 16.50 14.57 -7.37
N ARG A 352 17.51 15.33 -7.81
CA ARG A 352 18.86 15.34 -7.20
C ARG A 352 18.89 16.03 -5.84
N ASP A 353 18.12 17.11 -5.70
CA ASP A 353 17.97 17.88 -4.47
C ASP A 353 16.49 17.89 -4.08
N ARG A 354 16.20 17.30 -2.92
CA ARG A 354 14.84 17.05 -2.43
C ARG A 354 14.71 17.47 -0.97
N ARG A 355 15.53 18.44 -0.54
CA ARG A 355 15.70 18.81 0.88
C ARG A 355 14.38 19.11 1.61
N VAL A 356 13.41 19.69 0.92
CA VAL A 356 12.06 19.90 1.44
C VAL A 356 11.02 19.56 0.40
N GLU A 357 10.09 18.69 0.79
CA GLU A 357 8.93 18.32 -0.01
C GLU A 357 7.66 18.74 0.72
N ILE A 358 6.72 19.33 -0.03
CA ILE A 358 5.38 19.60 0.49
C ILE A 358 4.42 18.52 0.01
N THR A 359 3.50 18.09 0.87
CA THR A 359 2.45 17.13 0.51
C THR A 359 1.09 17.81 0.56
N GLY A 360 0.15 17.38 -0.27
CA GLY A 360 -1.22 17.87 -0.17
C GLY A 360 -2.17 17.28 -1.21
N PRO A 361 -3.48 17.48 -1.01
CA PRO A 361 -4.52 16.92 -1.87
C PRO A 361 -4.45 17.54 -3.27
N VAL A 362 -5.18 16.93 -4.19
CA VAL A 362 -5.25 17.33 -5.60
C VAL A 362 -6.30 18.40 -5.90
N ASP A 363 -6.78 19.08 -4.87
CA ASP A 363 -7.68 20.23 -4.99
C ASP A 363 -6.99 21.39 -5.73
N ARG A 364 -7.70 22.02 -6.66
CA ARG A 364 -7.13 22.99 -7.61
C ARG A 364 -6.34 24.11 -6.95
N LYS A 365 -6.90 24.73 -5.91
CA LYS A 365 -6.23 25.80 -5.14
C LYS A 365 -5.03 25.28 -4.37
N MET A 366 -5.11 24.09 -3.80
CA MET A 366 -4.03 23.48 -3.01
C MET A 366 -2.84 23.11 -3.91
N VAL A 367 -3.10 22.56 -5.10
CA VAL A 367 -2.09 22.28 -6.13
C VAL A 367 -1.28 23.55 -6.46
N ILE A 368 -1.96 24.67 -6.75
CA ILE A 368 -1.29 25.94 -7.06
C ILE A 368 -0.43 26.42 -5.88
N ASN A 369 -0.97 26.38 -4.67
CA ASN A 369 -0.25 26.83 -3.47
C ASN A 369 0.97 25.97 -3.16
N ALA A 370 0.84 24.64 -3.29
CA ALA A 370 1.92 23.70 -3.04
C ALA A 370 3.06 23.85 -4.06
N LEU A 371 2.73 23.95 -5.34
CA LEU A 371 3.71 24.20 -6.41
C LEU A 371 4.45 25.53 -6.20
N ASN A 372 3.76 26.57 -5.71
CA ASN A 372 4.33 27.89 -5.47
C ASN A 372 5.03 28.06 -4.10
N SER A 373 5.02 27.02 -3.26
CA SER A 373 5.42 27.11 -1.84
C SER A 373 6.89 27.43 -1.59
N GLY A 374 7.75 27.16 -2.57
CA GLY A 374 9.21 27.22 -2.42
C GLY A 374 9.84 25.89 -2.00
N ALA A 375 9.05 24.83 -1.83
CA ALA A 375 9.58 23.48 -1.68
C ALA A 375 10.27 23.02 -2.99
N TYR A 376 11.21 22.09 -2.87
CA TYR A 376 11.88 21.51 -4.04
C TYR A 376 10.94 20.59 -4.81
N THR A 377 10.12 19.83 -4.08
CA THR A 377 9.15 18.92 -4.67
C THR A 377 7.77 19.06 -4.01
N TYR A 378 6.74 18.71 -4.77
CA TYR A 378 5.36 18.63 -4.31
C TYR A 378 4.81 17.24 -4.62
N MET A 379 4.39 16.53 -3.58
CA MET A 379 3.62 15.29 -3.71
C MET A 379 2.13 15.60 -3.78
N ALA A 380 1.58 15.56 -4.99
CA ALA A 380 0.15 15.62 -5.24
C ALA A 380 -0.50 14.28 -4.92
N ASP A 381 -1.44 14.30 -3.98
CA ASP A 381 -1.88 13.10 -3.29
C ASP A 381 -3.30 12.67 -3.67
N PHE A 382 -3.44 11.50 -4.30
CA PHE A 382 -4.72 10.83 -4.56
C PHE A 382 -5.06 9.80 -3.47
N GLU A 383 -4.20 9.65 -2.46
CA GLU A 383 -4.29 8.64 -1.41
C GLU A 383 -4.76 9.25 -0.08
N ASP A 384 -3.99 9.17 1.00
CA ASP A 384 -4.50 9.41 2.36
C ASP A 384 -5.05 10.81 2.65
N SER A 385 -4.56 11.86 1.97
CA SER A 385 -5.07 13.23 2.14
C SER A 385 -6.22 13.58 1.20
N THR A 386 -6.64 12.65 0.33
CA THR A 386 -7.78 12.83 -0.58
C THR A 386 -8.88 11.82 -0.26
N SER A 387 -10.07 12.31 0.06
CA SER A 387 -11.24 11.43 0.09
C SER A 387 -11.55 10.99 -1.35
N PRO A 388 -11.54 9.68 -1.67
CA PRO A 388 -11.55 9.19 -3.05
C PRO A 388 -12.97 9.14 -3.63
N THR A 389 -13.68 10.27 -3.56
CA THR A 389 -14.90 10.47 -4.35
C THR A 389 -14.53 10.49 -5.83
N TRP A 390 -15.43 10.00 -6.69
CA TRP A 390 -15.21 10.03 -8.14
C TRP A 390 -14.89 11.45 -8.63
N ALA A 391 -15.62 12.45 -8.12
CA ALA A 391 -15.40 13.85 -8.42
C ALA A 391 -13.99 14.33 -8.03
N ASN A 392 -13.54 14.09 -6.80
CA ASN A 392 -12.20 14.51 -6.35
C ASN A 392 -11.08 13.88 -7.20
N LEU A 393 -11.22 12.59 -7.52
CA LEU A 393 -10.19 11.85 -8.27
C LEU A 393 -10.12 12.33 -9.73
N MET A 394 -11.27 12.47 -10.41
CA MET A 394 -11.27 12.92 -11.80
C MET A 394 -10.87 14.39 -11.93
N ASP A 395 -11.33 15.25 -11.02
CA ASP A 395 -10.90 16.66 -10.98
C ASP A 395 -9.41 16.78 -10.66
N GLY A 396 -8.89 15.91 -9.79
CA GLY A 396 -7.47 15.81 -9.51
C GLY A 396 -6.66 15.56 -10.79
N GLN A 397 -7.09 14.63 -11.65
CA GLN A 397 -6.44 14.37 -12.93
C GLN A 397 -6.51 15.57 -13.89
N VAL A 398 -7.65 16.27 -13.93
CA VAL A 398 -7.80 17.54 -14.66
C VAL A 398 -6.80 18.58 -14.15
N ASN A 399 -6.69 18.73 -12.83
CA ASN A 399 -5.79 19.68 -12.18
C ASN A 399 -4.32 19.34 -12.44
N MET A 400 -3.93 18.07 -12.41
CA MET A 400 -2.56 17.64 -12.74
C MET A 400 -2.21 18.01 -14.18
N ARG A 401 -3.10 17.71 -15.14
CA ARG A 401 -2.90 18.06 -16.55
C ARG A 401 -2.80 19.56 -16.76
N ALA A 402 -3.68 20.34 -16.13
CA ALA A 402 -3.64 21.80 -16.19
C ALA A 402 -2.37 22.37 -15.55
N ALA A 403 -1.88 21.81 -14.44
CA ALA A 403 -0.66 22.25 -13.78
C ALA A 403 0.57 22.02 -14.64
N ILE A 404 0.67 20.86 -15.28
CA ILE A 404 1.78 20.47 -16.15
C ILE A 404 1.78 21.31 -17.44
N ASN A 405 0.61 21.53 -18.03
CA ASN A 405 0.45 22.46 -19.17
C ASN A 405 0.53 23.94 -18.78
N ARG A 406 0.73 24.23 -17.48
CA ARG A 406 0.83 25.59 -16.93
C ARG A 406 -0.41 26.46 -17.18
N SER A 407 -1.57 25.84 -17.39
CA SER A 407 -2.86 26.49 -17.60
C SER A 407 -3.77 26.44 -16.36
N ILE A 408 -3.29 25.90 -15.23
CA ILE A 408 -4.05 25.87 -13.98
C ILE A 408 -4.13 27.28 -13.37
N ASP A 409 -5.35 27.67 -13.05
CA ASP A 409 -5.69 28.89 -12.35
C ASP A 409 -6.87 28.66 -11.39
N PHE A 410 -7.06 29.57 -10.44
CA PHE A 410 -8.21 29.51 -9.54
C PHE A 410 -8.58 30.93 -9.10
N LYS A 411 -9.88 31.24 -9.06
CA LYS A 411 -10.37 32.55 -8.65
C LYS A 411 -11.44 32.41 -7.58
N VAL A 412 -11.21 33.04 -6.42
CA VAL A 412 -12.18 33.08 -5.32
C VAL A 412 -12.08 34.43 -4.60
N ASN A 413 -13.21 35.03 -4.24
CA ASN A 413 -13.27 36.29 -3.48
C ASN A 413 -12.36 37.40 -4.04
N ASN A 414 -12.39 37.61 -5.37
CA ASN A 414 -11.54 38.54 -6.13
C ASN A 414 -10.02 38.28 -6.08
N LYS A 415 -9.57 37.19 -5.46
CA LYS A 415 -8.17 36.75 -5.53
C LYS A 415 -8.00 35.74 -6.64
N GLU A 416 -6.97 35.95 -7.46
CA GLU A 416 -6.55 35.04 -8.51
C GLU A 416 -5.28 34.30 -8.09
N TYR A 417 -5.25 32.99 -8.32
CA TYR A 417 -4.14 32.10 -8.02
C TYR A 417 -3.65 31.50 -9.34
N LYS A 418 -2.37 31.66 -9.63
CA LYS A 418 -1.68 31.12 -10.82
C LYS A 418 -0.31 30.58 -10.45
N LEU A 419 0.24 29.71 -11.30
CA LEU A 419 1.60 29.23 -11.11
C LEU A 419 2.64 30.34 -11.30
N LYS A 420 3.67 30.33 -10.46
CA LYS A 420 4.90 31.10 -10.69
C LYS A 420 5.57 30.66 -12.00
N PRO A 421 6.46 31.48 -12.59
CA PRO A 421 7.19 31.13 -13.82
C PRO A 421 7.89 29.77 -13.75
N GLN A 422 8.16 29.18 -14.93
CA GLN A 422 8.85 27.89 -15.02
C GLN A 422 10.22 27.95 -14.33
N GLY A 423 10.58 26.88 -13.62
CA GLY A 423 11.79 26.82 -12.79
C GLY A 423 11.65 27.44 -11.40
N GLN A 424 10.52 28.08 -11.08
CA GLN A 424 10.23 28.61 -9.73
C GLN A 424 9.10 27.84 -9.00
N THR A 425 8.65 26.73 -9.59
CA THR A 425 7.66 25.83 -9.00
C THR A 425 8.34 24.54 -8.55
N ALA A 426 7.82 23.94 -7.49
CA ALA A 426 8.25 22.62 -7.03
C ALA A 426 8.10 21.55 -8.14
N VAL A 427 8.97 20.56 -8.15
CA VAL A 427 8.86 19.39 -9.03
C VAL A 427 7.69 18.53 -8.57
N LEU A 428 6.80 18.17 -9.49
CA LEU A 428 5.59 17.41 -9.19
C LEU A 428 5.88 15.90 -9.12
N LEU A 429 5.40 15.26 -8.06
CA LEU A 429 5.29 13.80 -7.95
C LEU A 429 3.84 13.45 -7.59
N VAL A 430 3.33 12.34 -8.10
CA VAL A 430 1.96 11.87 -7.79
C VAL A 430 2.00 10.66 -6.87
N ARG A 431 1.20 10.70 -5.79
CA ARG A 431 0.94 9.54 -4.93
C ARG A 431 -0.41 8.91 -5.32
N PRO A 432 -0.43 7.81 -6.11
CA PRO A 432 -1.66 7.07 -6.39
C PRO A 432 -2.16 6.33 -5.14
N ARG A 433 -3.43 5.93 -5.16
CA ARG A 433 -4.00 5.04 -4.13
C ARG A 433 -3.19 3.76 -3.97
N GLY A 434 -3.08 3.23 -2.75
CA GLY A 434 -2.41 1.95 -2.47
C GLY A 434 -3.13 0.73 -3.04
N TRP A 435 -2.41 -0.40 -3.17
CA TRP A 435 -2.88 -1.61 -3.87
C TRP A 435 -4.22 -2.19 -3.40
N HIS A 436 -4.62 -1.91 -2.17
CA HIS A 436 -5.83 -2.43 -1.55
C HIS A 436 -7.11 -1.71 -2.01
N LEU A 437 -7.01 -0.49 -2.55
CA LEU A 437 -8.17 0.29 -2.99
C LEU A 437 -8.56 -0.05 -4.43
N ASN A 438 -9.86 -0.18 -4.64
CA ASN A 438 -10.47 -0.26 -5.97
C ASN A 438 -10.94 1.11 -6.44
N GLU A 439 -11.13 1.22 -7.76
CA GLU A 439 -11.93 2.24 -8.41
C GLU A 439 -13.22 1.60 -8.92
N GLU A 440 -14.29 1.75 -8.15
CA GLU A 440 -15.58 1.10 -8.42
C GLU A 440 -16.31 1.72 -9.63
N HIS A 441 -15.88 2.89 -10.10
CA HIS A 441 -16.54 3.60 -11.19
C HIS A 441 -15.97 3.28 -12.58
N ILE A 442 -14.86 2.54 -12.67
CA ILE A 442 -14.31 2.05 -13.94
C ILE A 442 -14.26 0.53 -13.86
N VAL A 443 -15.04 -0.11 -14.71
CA VAL A 443 -15.19 -1.57 -14.75
C VAL A 443 -14.62 -2.09 -16.06
N VAL A 444 -13.72 -3.08 -15.98
CA VAL A 444 -13.13 -3.76 -17.12
C VAL A 444 -13.49 -5.24 -17.03
N ASP A 445 -14.10 -5.78 -18.08
CA ASP A 445 -14.50 -7.19 -18.18
C ASP A 445 -15.35 -7.65 -16.97
N GLY A 446 -16.22 -6.76 -16.50
CA GLY A 446 -17.11 -6.99 -15.37
C GLY A 446 -16.51 -6.75 -13.97
N LYS A 447 -15.22 -6.42 -13.86
CA LYS A 447 -14.53 -6.21 -12.58
C LYS A 447 -14.13 -4.75 -12.34
N PRO A 448 -14.29 -4.22 -11.11
CA PRO A 448 -13.74 -2.93 -10.73
C PRO A 448 -12.23 -2.86 -10.97
N MET A 449 -11.74 -1.71 -11.43
CA MET A 449 -10.31 -1.50 -11.59
C MET A 449 -9.61 -1.31 -10.24
N SER A 450 -8.29 -1.51 -10.22
CA SER A 450 -7.45 -1.04 -9.11
C SER A 450 -7.39 0.49 -9.11
N GLY A 451 -7.60 1.12 -7.95
CA GLY A 451 -7.43 2.56 -7.79
C GLY A 451 -6.00 3.00 -8.12
N SER A 452 -5.01 2.21 -7.71
CA SER A 452 -3.59 2.43 -8.03
C SER A 452 -3.35 2.55 -9.53
N LEU A 453 -3.91 1.63 -10.33
CA LEU A 453 -3.71 1.60 -11.79
C LEU A 453 -4.47 2.73 -12.48
N VAL A 454 -5.63 3.14 -11.97
CA VAL A 454 -6.38 4.28 -12.52
C VAL A 454 -5.63 5.58 -12.28
N ASP A 455 -5.20 5.83 -11.04
CA ASP A 455 -4.54 7.09 -10.68
C ASP A 455 -3.20 7.25 -11.41
N PHE A 456 -2.37 6.18 -11.38
CA PHE A 456 -1.12 6.11 -12.14
C PHE A 456 -1.38 6.23 -13.64
N GLY A 457 -2.31 5.43 -14.16
CA GLY A 457 -2.51 5.27 -15.60
C GLY A 457 -2.99 6.56 -16.26
N LEU A 458 -3.96 7.25 -15.65
CA LEU A 458 -4.46 8.52 -16.16
C LEU A 458 -3.39 9.61 -16.08
N TYR A 459 -2.70 9.74 -14.94
CA TYR A 459 -1.65 10.73 -14.80
C TYR A 459 -0.51 10.50 -15.80
N PHE A 460 -0.04 9.26 -15.91
CA PHE A 460 1.04 8.90 -16.83
C PHE A 460 0.62 9.16 -18.28
N PHE A 461 -0.52 8.63 -18.71
CA PHE A 461 -0.98 8.69 -20.09
C PHE A 461 -1.11 10.12 -20.61
N HIS A 462 -1.68 11.02 -19.79
CA HIS A 462 -1.93 12.40 -20.22
C HIS A 462 -0.71 13.30 -20.16
N ASN A 463 0.30 12.96 -19.34
CA ASN A 463 1.33 13.92 -18.96
C ASN A 463 2.77 13.48 -19.25
N ALA A 464 3.05 12.20 -19.45
CA ALA A 464 4.42 11.69 -19.52
C ALA A 464 5.27 12.37 -20.61
N HIS A 465 4.74 12.52 -21.83
CA HIS A 465 5.48 13.20 -22.90
C HIS A 465 5.71 14.68 -22.62
N GLU A 466 4.74 15.37 -22.03
CA GLU A 466 4.87 16.79 -21.71
C GLU A 466 5.89 17.02 -20.59
N LEU A 467 5.89 16.17 -19.58
CA LEU A 467 6.87 16.21 -18.49
C LEU A 467 8.29 16.04 -19.02
N VAL A 468 8.51 15.06 -19.90
CA VAL A 468 9.81 14.83 -20.54
C VAL A 468 10.22 16.02 -21.42
N ARG A 469 9.29 16.54 -22.24
CA ARG A 469 9.52 17.73 -23.07
C ARG A 469 9.90 18.96 -22.23
N SER A 470 9.33 19.07 -21.04
CA SER A 470 9.59 20.14 -20.08
C SER A 470 10.86 19.93 -19.22
N GLY A 471 11.62 18.85 -19.46
CA GLY A 471 12.89 18.58 -18.78
C GLY A 471 12.76 17.80 -17.46
N TYR A 472 11.60 17.20 -17.19
CA TYR A 472 11.33 16.36 -16.02
C TYR A 472 10.93 14.95 -16.47
N GLY A 473 10.21 14.21 -15.64
CA GLY A 473 9.66 12.91 -15.97
C GLY A 473 8.40 12.61 -15.16
N PRO A 474 7.67 11.54 -15.51
CA PRO A 474 6.54 11.05 -14.72
C PRO A 474 7.05 10.43 -13.41
N TYR A 475 6.86 11.16 -12.30
CA TYR A 475 7.38 10.80 -10.99
C TYR A 475 6.27 10.45 -10.01
N PHE A 476 6.53 9.45 -9.16
CA PHE A 476 5.53 8.86 -8.29
C PHE A 476 6.03 8.66 -6.85
N TYR A 477 5.09 8.66 -5.93
CA TYR A 477 5.24 8.17 -4.57
C TYR A 477 4.40 6.91 -4.38
N LEU A 478 4.98 5.79 -3.94
CA LEU A 478 4.32 4.48 -3.90
C LEU A 478 3.98 4.09 -2.45
N PRO A 479 2.69 4.12 -2.04
CA PRO A 479 2.31 3.94 -0.65
C PRO A 479 2.04 2.48 -0.27
N LYS A 480 2.15 2.21 1.03
CA LYS A 480 1.61 1.05 1.75
C LYS A 480 1.93 -0.32 1.12
N MET A 481 3.11 -0.44 0.51
CA MET A 481 3.62 -1.74 0.05
C MET A 481 4.03 -2.59 1.24
N GLU A 482 3.86 -3.90 1.13
CA GLU A 482 4.17 -4.85 2.21
C GLU A 482 5.20 -5.92 1.85
N SER A 483 5.60 -5.97 0.57
CA SER A 483 6.63 -6.88 0.08
C SER A 483 7.33 -6.35 -1.16
N HIS A 484 8.54 -6.84 -1.42
CA HIS A 484 9.27 -6.58 -2.66
C HIS A 484 8.52 -7.07 -3.91
N LEU A 485 7.67 -8.09 -3.79
CA LEU A 485 6.87 -8.57 -4.93
C LEU A 485 5.81 -7.54 -5.39
N GLU A 486 5.36 -6.67 -4.49
CA GLU A 486 4.52 -5.53 -4.86
C GLU A 486 5.31 -4.40 -5.53
N ALA A 487 6.60 -4.26 -5.17
CA ALA A 487 7.52 -3.38 -5.88
C ALA A 487 7.80 -3.91 -7.28
N ARG A 488 7.91 -5.23 -7.45
CA ARG A 488 7.99 -5.88 -8.77
C ARG A 488 6.75 -5.61 -9.61
N LEU A 489 5.56 -5.72 -9.04
CA LEU A 489 4.31 -5.37 -9.73
C LEU A 489 4.35 -3.92 -10.25
N TRP A 490 4.78 -2.95 -9.43
CA TRP A 490 4.97 -1.58 -9.91
C TRP A 490 6.00 -1.46 -11.03
N ASN A 491 7.13 -2.16 -10.91
CA ASN A 491 8.16 -2.16 -11.96
C ASN A 491 7.62 -2.69 -13.29
N ASP A 492 6.80 -3.74 -13.27
CA ASP A 492 6.18 -4.33 -14.46
C ASP A 492 5.14 -3.39 -15.07
N VAL A 493 4.33 -2.73 -14.22
CA VAL A 493 3.40 -1.66 -14.64
C VAL A 493 4.16 -0.51 -15.32
N PHE A 494 5.29 -0.06 -14.75
CA PHE A 494 6.12 1.00 -15.32
C PHE A 494 6.72 0.61 -16.66
N ASN A 495 7.25 -0.61 -16.77
CA ASN A 495 7.82 -1.12 -18.02
C ASN A 495 6.77 -1.18 -19.13
N LEU A 496 5.62 -1.80 -18.88
CA LEU A 496 4.55 -1.91 -19.86
C LEU A 496 4.02 -0.52 -20.28
N SER A 497 3.89 0.40 -19.33
CA SER A 497 3.41 1.76 -19.60
C SER A 497 4.37 2.56 -20.48
N GLN A 498 5.67 2.49 -20.19
CA GLN A 498 6.70 3.13 -21.01
C GLN A 498 6.73 2.52 -22.42
N ASP A 499 6.69 1.19 -22.53
CA ASP A 499 6.65 0.51 -23.83
C ASP A 499 5.39 0.91 -24.64
N TYR A 500 4.23 0.98 -23.98
CA TYR A 500 2.94 1.32 -24.61
C TYR A 500 2.97 2.69 -25.31
N ILE A 501 3.58 3.70 -24.67
CA ILE A 501 3.72 5.05 -25.26
C ILE A 501 5.08 5.29 -25.94
N LYS A 502 5.89 4.23 -26.13
CA LYS A 502 7.24 4.28 -26.73
C LYS A 502 8.20 5.24 -26.01
N MET A 503 8.12 5.26 -24.68
CA MET A 503 9.03 5.99 -23.79
C MET A 503 10.19 5.08 -23.36
N PRO A 504 11.44 5.58 -23.27
CA PRO A 504 12.55 4.78 -22.76
C PRO A 504 12.30 4.25 -21.35
N ARG A 505 12.62 2.98 -21.10
CA ARG A 505 12.54 2.40 -19.76
C ARG A 505 13.49 3.09 -18.79
N GLY A 506 13.07 3.23 -17.53
CA GLY A 506 13.79 4.03 -16.54
C GLY A 506 13.60 5.53 -16.72
N THR A 507 12.52 5.97 -17.38
CA THR A 507 12.09 7.39 -17.42
C THR A 507 11.13 7.69 -16.28
N ILE A 508 10.24 6.75 -15.95
CA ILE A 508 9.43 6.78 -14.73
C ILE A 508 10.36 6.72 -13.51
N ARG A 509 10.04 7.49 -12.46
CA ARG A 509 10.68 7.37 -11.14
C ARG A 509 9.65 7.17 -10.04
N GLY A 510 9.97 6.31 -9.07
CA GLY A 510 9.14 6.02 -7.91
C GLY A 510 9.93 6.15 -6.61
N THR A 511 9.44 6.96 -5.68
CA THR A 511 9.90 6.96 -4.29
C THR A 511 8.95 6.10 -3.47
N VAL A 512 9.47 5.12 -2.74
CA VAL A 512 8.62 4.19 -1.98
C VAL A 512 8.48 4.65 -0.53
N LEU A 513 7.26 4.70 0.00
CA LEU A 513 7.05 4.92 1.42
C LEU A 513 7.25 3.58 2.14
N ILE A 514 8.27 3.47 2.99
CA ILE A 514 8.45 2.29 3.85
C ILE A 514 7.60 2.48 5.09
N GLU A 515 6.30 2.50 4.91
CA GLU A 515 5.33 2.83 5.97
C GLU A 515 4.54 1.60 6.43
N THR A 516 5.06 0.40 6.15
CA THR A 516 4.56 -0.84 6.71
C THR A 516 5.68 -1.57 7.43
N ILE A 517 5.37 -2.23 8.54
CA ILE A 517 6.39 -2.93 9.34
C ILE A 517 7.06 -4.04 8.52
N THR A 518 6.33 -4.71 7.62
CA THR A 518 6.91 -5.78 6.80
C THR A 518 7.85 -5.24 5.72
N ALA A 519 7.56 -4.07 5.14
CA ALA A 519 8.45 -3.46 4.17
C ALA A 519 9.81 -3.05 4.76
N ALA A 520 9.89 -2.79 6.07
CA ALA A 520 11.18 -2.51 6.73
C ALA A 520 12.16 -3.69 6.69
N PHE A 521 11.67 -4.93 6.57
CA PHE A 521 12.50 -6.13 6.43
C PHE A 521 12.86 -6.46 4.96
N GLU A 522 12.28 -5.73 4.01
CA GLU A 522 12.42 -5.98 2.57
C GLU A 522 12.87 -4.72 1.82
N MET A 523 13.45 -3.72 2.50
CA MET A 523 13.82 -2.42 1.89
C MET A 523 14.79 -2.58 0.72
N ASP A 524 15.80 -3.44 0.86
CA ASP A 524 16.84 -3.65 -0.15
C ASP A 524 16.29 -4.40 -1.37
N GLU A 525 15.41 -5.38 -1.13
CA GLU A 525 14.67 -6.11 -2.16
C GLU A 525 13.69 -5.20 -2.90
N ILE A 526 12.96 -4.32 -2.19
CA ILE A 526 12.09 -3.31 -2.81
C ILE A 526 12.90 -2.40 -3.75
N LEU A 527 14.06 -1.91 -3.30
CA LEU A 527 14.95 -1.13 -4.13
C LEU A 527 15.49 -1.94 -5.32
N TYR A 528 15.79 -3.22 -5.12
CA TYR A 528 16.29 -4.10 -6.16
C TYR A 528 15.25 -4.32 -7.28
N GLU A 529 14.00 -4.61 -6.92
CA GLU A 529 12.89 -4.80 -7.87
C GLU A 529 12.61 -3.53 -8.66
N LEU A 530 12.76 -2.36 -8.03
CA LEU A 530 12.58 -1.05 -8.66
C LEU A 530 13.89 -0.41 -9.13
N ARG A 531 15.03 -1.11 -9.18
CA ARG A 531 16.36 -0.47 -9.34
C ARG A 531 16.50 0.46 -10.54
N GLN A 532 15.77 0.21 -11.64
CA GLN A 532 15.77 1.06 -12.83
C GLN A 532 14.83 2.27 -12.74
N HIS A 533 13.91 2.26 -11.78
CA HIS A 533 12.85 3.26 -11.58
C HIS A 533 12.90 3.91 -10.18
N SER A 534 13.75 3.47 -9.26
CA SER A 534 13.76 3.98 -7.89
C SER A 534 14.32 5.40 -7.83
N SER A 535 13.67 6.24 -7.04
CA SER A 535 14.19 7.55 -6.58
C SER A 535 14.35 7.62 -5.07
N GLY A 536 14.37 6.48 -4.39
CA GLY A 536 14.61 6.37 -2.96
C GLY A 536 13.43 5.86 -2.15
N LEU A 537 13.59 5.95 -0.82
CA LEU A 537 12.61 5.53 0.18
C LEU A 537 12.24 6.73 1.08
N ASN A 538 11.07 6.67 1.70
CA ASN A 538 10.59 7.67 2.66
C ASN A 538 10.24 7.03 4.01
N CYS A 539 10.53 7.78 5.09
CA CYS A 539 10.14 7.46 6.45
C CYS A 539 8.70 7.91 6.78
N GLY A 540 7.80 6.96 7.09
CA GLY A 540 6.47 7.23 7.63
C GLY A 540 6.42 7.08 9.16
N ARG A 541 5.55 7.84 9.84
CA ARG A 541 5.28 7.67 11.28
C ARG A 541 3.96 6.95 11.53
N TRP A 542 2.83 7.58 11.18
CA TRP A 542 1.51 7.06 11.54
C TRP A 542 1.18 5.73 10.87
N ASP A 543 1.36 5.63 9.55
CA ASP A 543 1.14 4.38 8.82
C ASP A 543 2.06 3.25 9.32
N TYR A 544 3.32 3.56 9.62
CA TYR A 544 4.28 2.56 10.11
C TYR A 544 3.86 1.99 11.47
N ILE A 545 3.48 2.85 12.41
CA ILE A 545 3.01 2.43 13.74
C ILE A 545 1.66 1.71 13.64
N PHE A 546 0.76 2.18 12.76
CA PHE A 546 -0.49 1.50 12.46
C PHE A 546 -0.22 0.08 11.95
N SER A 547 0.69 -0.07 10.98
CA SER A 547 1.09 -1.36 10.44
C SER A 547 1.73 -2.27 11.49
N PHE A 548 2.56 -1.71 12.38
CA PHE A 548 3.14 -2.42 13.51
C PHE A 548 2.07 -3.07 14.39
N ILE A 549 1.06 -2.28 14.81
CA ILE A 549 -0.06 -2.79 15.61
C ILE A 549 -0.86 -3.82 14.80
N LYS A 550 -1.17 -3.53 13.53
CA LYS A 550 -1.98 -4.40 12.67
C LYS A 550 -1.35 -5.78 12.50
N ARG A 551 -0.07 -5.82 12.15
CA ARG A 551 0.64 -7.08 11.87
C ARG A 551 0.91 -7.88 13.12
N GLN A 552 0.93 -7.25 14.29
CA GLN A 552 1.11 -7.90 15.59
C GLN A 552 -0.13 -7.85 16.48
N ARG A 553 -1.33 -7.76 15.88
CA ARG A 553 -2.60 -7.48 16.57
C ARG A 553 -2.91 -8.36 17.78
N TYR A 554 -2.47 -9.61 17.77
CA TYR A 554 -2.70 -10.58 18.86
C TYR A 554 -1.49 -10.77 19.79
N ASN A 555 -0.36 -10.12 19.50
CA ASN A 555 0.81 -10.19 20.36
C ASN A 555 0.68 -9.21 21.54
N ALA A 556 0.45 -9.75 22.74
CA ALA A 556 0.36 -8.93 23.97
C ALA A 556 1.67 -8.19 24.31
N GLY A 557 2.80 -8.61 23.75
CA GLY A 557 4.08 -7.89 23.88
C GLY A 557 4.22 -6.66 22.98
N SER A 558 3.28 -6.44 22.05
CA SER A 558 3.36 -5.38 21.04
C SER A 558 2.32 -4.27 21.24
N ILE A 559 1.77 -4.17 22.46
CA ILE A 559 0.84 -3.11 22.86
C ILE A 559 1.63 -1.82 23.04
N LEU A 560 1.19 -0.75 22.37
CA LEU A 560 1.84 0.56 22.44
C LEU A 560 1.10 1.51 23.39
N PRO A 561 1.80 2.47 24.03
CA PRO A 561 1.19 3.53 24.83
C PRO A 561 0.47 4.54 23.93
N ASP A 562 0.07 5.69 24.50
CA ASP A 562 -0.48 6.81 23.74
C ASP A 562 0.40 7.12 22.51
N ARG A 563 -0.23 7.25 21.32
CA ARG A 563 0.48 7.44 20.04
C ARG A 563 1.43 8.65 20.04
N ALA A 564 1.15 9.67 20.86
CA ALA A 564 2.01 10.84 21.02
C ALA A 564 3.38 10.49 21.61
N ALA A 565 3.46 9.48 22.48
CA ALA A 565 4.69 8.99 23.11
C ALA A 565 5.53 8.13 22.16
N VAL A 566 4.93 7.58 21.10
CA VAL A 566 5.62 6.79 20.07
C VAL A 566 6.30 7.74 19.07
N THR A 567 7.37 8.41 19.49
CA THR A 567 8.15 9.37 18.68
C THR A 567 9.12 8.66 17.73
N MET A 568 9.77 9.41 16.82
CA MET A 568 10.79 8.84 15.92
C MET A 568 12.07 8.38 16.65
N THR A 569 12.22 8.67 17.95
CA THR A 569 13.42 8.35 18.75
C THR A 569 13.25 7.11 19.61
N VAL A 570 12.06 6.51 19.66
CA VAL A 570 11.83 5.26 20.41
C VAL A 570 12.54 4.09 19.71
N PRO A 571 12.88 3.00 20.42
CA PRO A 571 13.83 2.01 19.92
C PRO A 571 13.56 1.49 18.50
N PHE A 572 12.36 0.96 18.23
CA PHE A 572 12.04 0.40 16.92
C PHE A 572 11.94 1.45 15.80
N MET A 573 11.49 2.67 16.11
CA MET A 573 11.45 3.76 15.13
C MET A 573 12.85 4.25 14.79
N GLN A 574 13.74 4.31 15.77
CA GLN A 574 15.13 4.71 15.57
C GLN A 574 15.90 3.66 14.76
N ALA A 575 15.66 2.37 15.02
CA ALA A 575 16.20 1.27 14.22
C ALA A 575 15.72 1.34 12.76
N TYR A 576 14.42 1.59 12.57
CA TYR A 576 13.81 1.81 11.27
C TYR A 576 14.46 2.96 10.48
N VAL A 577 14.58 4.14 11.09
CA VAL A 577 15.23 5.32 10.46
C VAL A 577 16.68 5.01 10.07
N ASN A 578 17.44 4.41 10.99
CA ASN A 578 18.85 4.09 10.75
C ASN A 578 19.01 3.09 9.60
N LEU A 579 18.20 2.03 9.56
CA LEU A 579 18.23 1.02 8.51
C LEU A 579 17.84 1.62 7.14
N LEU A 580 16.82 2.49 7.10
CA LEU A 580 16.36 3.11 5.86
C LEU A 580 17.46 4.00 5.25
N ILE A 581 18.07 4.87 6.04
CA ILE A 581 19.16 5.75 5.58
C ILE A 581 20.33 4.91 5.06
N GLN A 582 20.78 3.93 5.85
CA GLN A 582 21.88 3.04 5.47
C GLN A 582 21.57 2.32 4.14
N THR A 583 20.36 1.77 4.00
CA THR A 583 19.95 1.02 2.81
C THR A 583 19.87 1.92 1.58
N CYS A 584 19.20 3.07 1.66
CA CYS A 584 19.11 4.04 0.56
C CYS A 584 20.49 4.51 0.09
N HIS A 585 21.33 4.94 1.03
CA HIS A 585 22.63 5.49 0.69
C HIS A 585 23.54 4.43 0.12
N LYS A 586 23.52 3.20 0.65
CA LYS A 586 24.22 2.05 0.04
C LYS A 586 23.84 1.86 -1.44
N ARG A 587 22.58 2.10 -1.81
CA ARG A 587 22.06 1.94 -3.18
C ARG A 587 22.04 3.21 -4.03
N GLY A 588 22.56 4.32 -3.51
CA GLY A 588 22.73 5.57 -4.27
C GLY A 588 21.43 6.33 -4.53
N VAL A 589 20.44 6.20 -3.64
CA VAL A 589 19.12 6.86 -3.76
C VAL A 589 18.75 7.60 -2.48
N ALA A 590 17.72 8.44 -2.57
CA ALA A 590 17.31 9.31 -1.47
C ALA A 590 16.70 8.55 -0.28
N ALA A 591 17.04 8.99 0.93
CA ALA A 591 16.38 8.68 2.19
C ALA A 591 15.61 9.91 2.67
N ILE A 592 14.30 9.97 2.41
CA ILE A 592 13.46 11.11 2.80
C ILE A 592 12.90 10.91 4.22
N GLY A 593 13.00 11.96 5.04
CA GLY A 593 12.49 12.02 6.41
C GLY A 593 10.98 12.18 6.51
N GLY A 594 10.50 12.34 7.74
CA GLY A 594 9.06 12.29 8.05
C GLY A 594 8.33 13.63 7.96
N MET A 595 7.02 13.57 8.21
CA MET A 595 6.10 14.70 8.13
C MET A 595 6.20 15.65 9.34
N ALA A 596 6.22 16.96 9.06
CA ALA A 596 5.78 18.00 10.00
C ALA A 596 4.42 18.57 9.55
N ALA A 597 3.37 18.22 10.30
CA ALA A 597 1.98 18.53 9.96
C ALA A 597 1.42 19.76 10.68
N GLN A 598 2.24 20.49 11.43
CA GLN A 598 1.79 21.62 12.25
C GLN A 598 1.21 22.77 11.39
N ILE A 599 0.05 23.27 11.82
CA ILE A 599 -0.58 24.46 11.26
C ILE A 599 -0.21 25.65 12.17
N PRO A 600 0.31 26.77 11.62
CA PRO A 600 0.63 27.95 12.43
C PRO A 600 -0.57 28.45 13.25
N ILE A 601 -0.33 28.68 14.53
CA ILE A 601 -1.37 29.08 15.51
C ILE A 601 -1.36 30.61 15.59
N LYS A 602 -2.35 31.26 14.98
CA LYS A 602 -2.37 32.73 14.87
C LYS A 602 -2.75 33.43 16.18
N ASP A 603 -3.64 32.81 16.96
CA ASP A 603 -4.26 33.45 18.12
C ASP A 603 -3.49 33.20 19.43
N ASN A 604 -2.39 32.43 19.38
CA ASN A 604 -1.55 32.14 20.54
C ASN A 604 -0.06 32.06 20.12
N PRO A 605 0.66 33.19 20.14
CA PRO A 605 2.06 33.25 19.72
C PRO A 605 2.99 32.30 20.51
N GLN A 606 2.79 32.18 21.82
CA GLN A 606 3.63 31.31 22.66
C GLN A 606 3.45 29.84 22.29
N ALA A 607 2.21 29.39 22.08
CA ALA A 607 1.93 28.03 21.63
C ALA A 607 2.45 27.79 20.21
N ASN A 608 2.36 28.80 19.34
CA ASN A 608 2.93 28.73 18.00
C ASN A 608 4.45 28.55 18.04
N ASP A 609 5.15 29.36 18.83
CA ASP A 609 6.61 29.32 18.93
C ASP A 609 7.09 27.97 19.46
N ALA A 610 6.41 27.45 20.49
CA ALA A 610 6.69 26.10 21.00
C ALA A 610 6.44 25.00 19.95
N ALA A 611 5.39 25.12 19.12
CA ALA A 611 5.12 24.17 18.04
C ALA A 611 6.17 24.26 16.92
N MET A 612 6.54 25.46 16.51
CA MET A 612 7.57 25.68 15.48
C MET A 612 8.96 25.22 15.97
N GLU A 613 9.27 25.35 17.25
CA GLU A 613 10.53 24.86 17.80
C GLU A 613 10.62 23.34 17.79
N LYS A 614 9.51 22.64 18.05
CA LYS A 614 9.45 21.18 17.85
C LYS A 614 9.71 20.80 16.40
N VAL A 615 9.15 21.55 15.43
CA VAL A 615 9.44 21.34 14.01
C VAL A 615 10.94 21.53 13.72
N ARG A 616 11.57 22.58 14.25
CA ARG A 616 13.02 22.81 14.07
C ARG A 616 13.85 21.67 14.64
N ALA A 617 13.59 21.26 15.89
CA ALA A 617 14.29 20.17 16.54
C ALA A 617 14.13 18.86 15.77
N ASP A 618 12.92 18.59 15.27
CA ASP A 618 12.63 17.38 14.51
C ASP A 618 13.36 17.35 13.17
N LYS A 619 13.36 18.47 12.43
CA LYS A 619 14.07 18.57 11.14
C LYS A 619 15.59 18.54 11.32
N LEU A 620 16.10 19.14 12.40
CA LEU A 620 17.53 19.10 12.72
C LEU A 620 18.00 17.68 12.98
N ARG A 621 17.22 16.92 13.75
CA ARG A 621 17.50 15.49 14.01
C ARG A 621 17.49 14.67 12.72
N GLU A 622 16.58 14.92 11.80
CA GLU A 622 16.51 14.18 10.52
C GLU A 622 17.73 14.41 9.64
N VAL A 623 18.10 15.67 9.40
CA VAL A 623 19.28 16.01 8.57
C VAL A 623 20.58 15.52 9.21
N GLN A 624 20.69 15.60 10.55
CA GLN A 624 21.84 15.06 11.29
C GLN A 624 21.93 13.54 11.24
N ALA A 625 20.79 12.83 11.21
CA ALA A 625 20.77 11.38 11.04
C ALA A 625 21.23 10.95 9.63
N GLY A 626 21.13 11.84 8.64
CA GLY A 626 21.53 11.57 7.26
C GLY A 626 20.38 11.57 6.26
N HIS A 627 19.19 12.07 6.61
CA HIS A 627 18.13 12.21 5.60
C HIS A 627 18.49 13.25 4.53
N ASP A 628 18.17 12.95 3.27
CA ASP A 628 18.41 13.84 2.12
C ASP A 628 17.33 14.92 1.96
N GLY A 629 16.24 14.79 2.71
CA GLY A 629 15.12 15.72 2.68
C GLY A 629 14.05 15.38 3.70
N THR A 630 13.01 16.20 3.76
CA THR A 630 11.94 16.07 4.75
C THR A 630 10.59 16.53 4.22
N TRP A 631 9.51 16.12 4.90
CA TRP A 631 8.13 16.48 4.56
C TRP A 631 7.55 17.59 5.43
N VAL A 632 6.74 18.43 4.81
CA VAL A 632 5.87 19.41 5.46
C VAL A 632 4.46 19.38 4.85
N ALA A 633 3.42 19.61 5.65
CA ALA A 633 2.03 19.65 5.17
C ALA A 633 1.53 21.09 4.90
N HIS A 634 2.28 22.12 5.30
CA HIS A 634 1.83 23.51 5.22
C HIS A 634 2.94 24.42 4.66
N PRO A 635 2.63 25.33 3.70
CA PRO A 635 3.63 26.20 3.07
C PRO A 635 4.46 27.05 4.05
N ALA A 636 3.88 27.44 5.19
CA ALA A 636 4.61 28.21 6.21
C ALA A 636 5.78 27.45 6.84
N LEU A 637 5.75 26.12 6.83
CA LEU A 637 6.82 25.28 7.38
C LEU A 637 7.99 25.08 6.40
N VAL A 638 7.78 25.33 5.10
CA VAL A 638 8.80 25.15 4.06
C VAL A 638 10.04 25.97 4.40
N LYS A 639 9.88 27.24 4.78
CA LYS A 639 10.99 28.12 5.14
C LYS A 639 11.79 27.58 6.32
N ILE A 640 11.11 27.11 7.37
CA ILE A 640 11.75 26.56 8.57
C ILE A 640 12.56 25.31 8.22
N ALA A 641 11.97 24.39 7.45
CA ALA A 641 12.65 23.17 7.03
C ALA A 641 13.85 23.48 6.12
N LEU A 642 13.72 24.42 5.18
CA LEU A 642 14.81 24.85 4.30
C LEU A 642 15.97 25.42 5.10
N GLU A 643 15.72 26.36 6.03
CA GLU A 643 16.80 26.95 6.85
C GLU A 643 17.60 25.89 7.62
N ILE A 644 16.94 24.87 8.13
CA ILE A 644 17.60 23.77 8.85
C ILE A 644 18.39 22.87 7.89
N PHE A 645 17.80 22.47 6.77
CA PHE A 645 18.49 21.60 5.81
C PHE A 645 19.63 22.33 5.11
N ASP A 646 19.46 23.57 4.67
CA ASP A 646 20.51 24.39 4.04
C ASP A 646 21.74 24.54 4.94
N LYS A 647 21.52 24.70 6.25
CA LYS A 647 22.61 24.84 7.22
C LYS A 647 23.40 23.55 7.45
N ASN A 648 22.74 22.38 7.40
CA ASN A 648 23.33 21.10 7.82
C ASN A 648 23.63 20.15 6.65
N MET A 649 23.06 20.40 5.47
CA MET A 649 23.26 19.66 4.23
C MET A 649 23.82 20.58 3.16
N LEU A 650 25.16 20.67 3.10
CA LEU A 650 25.86 21.61 2.19
C LEU A 650 25.74 21.22 0.72
N GLY A 651 25.61 19.93 0.43
CA GLY A 651 25.40 19.40 -0.91
C GLY A 651 23.91 19.35 -1.29
N PRO A 652 23.57 18.87 -2.49
CA PRO A 652 22.19 18.64 -2.87
C PRO A 652 21.55 17.46 -2.12
N ASN A 653 22.37 16.57 -1.55
CA ASN A 653 21.97 15.38 -0.81
C ASN A 653 23.16 14.85 0.03
N GLN A 654 22.91 13.79 0.80
CA GLN A 654 23.82 13.15 1.76
C GLN A 654 24.12 11.68 1.41
N TYR A 655 24.05 11.28 0.13
CA TYR A 655 24.31 9.88 -0.28
C TYR A 655 25.69 9.33 0.14
N HIS A 656 26.64 10.22 0.43
CA HIS A 656 27.97 9.90 0.93
C HIS A 656 27.98 9.47 2.42
N VAL A 657 26.93 9.77 3.18
CA VAL A 657 26.78 9.38 4.60
C VAL A 657 26.32 7.93 4.68
N ARG A 658 27.23 6.98 4.48
CA ARG A 658 26.88 5.54 4.29
C ARG A 658 26.33 4.83 5.53
N ARG A 659 26.50 5.39 6.74
CA ARG A 659 26.04 4.81 8.01
C ARG A 659 26.53 3.35 8.21
N GLU A 660 27.78 3.05 7.87
CA GLU A 660 28.33 1.67 7.96
C GLU A 660 28.42 1.14 9.40
N GLU A 661 28.42 2.04 10.39
CA GLU A 661 28.38 1.71 11.81
C GLU A 661 27.02 1.16 12.28
N VAL A 662 25.95 1.42 11.53
CA VAL A 662 24.60 0.96 11.86
C VAL A 662 24.49 -0.54 11.67
N LYS A 663 24.04 -1.23 12.71
CA LYS A 663 23.65 -2.64 12.67
C LYS A 663 22.26 -2.77 13.27
N VAL A 664 21.30 -3.13 12.44
CA VAL A 664 19.90 -3.30 12.83
C VAL A 664 19.53 -4.77 12.66
N SER A 665 19.16 -5.42 13.77
CA SER A 665 18.59 -6.76 13.75
C SER A 665 17.09 -6.71 13.56
N ALA A 666 16.48 -7.86 13.25
CA ALA A 666 15.03 -7.98 13.15
C ALA A 666 14.33 -7.63 14.48
N LEU A 667 14.92 -8.00 15.61
CA LEU A 667 14.38 -7.70 16.93
C LEU A 667 14.41 -6.20 17.26
N ASP A 668 15.38 -5.46 16.73
CA ASP A 668 15.43 -4.00 16.92
C ASP A 668 14.23 -3.32 16.26
N LEU A 669 13.85 -3.76 15.05
CA LEU A 669 12.65 -3.28 14.34
C LEU A 669 11.33 -3.67 15.02
N LEU A 670 11.36 -4.66 15.92
CA LEU A 670 10.19 -5.14 16.67
C LEU A 670 10.17 -4.67 18.13
N ASN A 671 11.16 -3.88 18.56
CA ASN A 671 11.34 -3.48 19.95
C ASN A 671 10.27 -2.46 20.40
N SER A 672 9.17 -2.98 20.96
CA SER A 672 8.04 -2.22 21.49
C SER A 672 8.29 -1.56 22.85
N ASN A 673 9.52 -1.54 23.38
CA ASN A 673 9.83 -0.89 24.65
C ASN A 673 9.80 0.64 24.51
N VAL A 674 8.58 1.18 24.49
CA VAL A 674 8.30 2.60 24.33
C VAL A 674 7.97 3.20 25.70
N PRO A 675 8.72 4.21 26.18
CA PRO A 675 8.34 4.91 27.40
C PRO A 675 7.01 5.64 27.17
N GLY A 676 6.07 5.46 28.09
CA GLY A 676 4.75 6.08 28.01
C GLY A 676 3.71 5.30 28.79
N GLN A 677 2.52 5.88 28.88
CA GLN A 677 1.35 5.24 29.47
C GLN A 677 0.18 5.38 28.51
N ILE A 678 -0.85 4.56 28.72
CA ILE A 678 -2.15 4.76 28.11
C ILE A 678 -2.93 5.67 29.05
N THR A 679 -3.41 6.83 28.61
CA THR A 679 -4.12 7.78 29.49
C THR A 679 -5.56 8.00 29.02
N GLU A 680 -6.46 8.44 29.91
CA GLU A 680 -7.81 8.83 29.47
C GLU A 680 -7.74 9.98 28.44
N ALA A 681 -6.79 10.91 28.60
CA ALA A 681 -6.54 11.97 27.64
C ALA A 681 -6.14 11.42 26.26
N GLY A 682 -5.28 10.38 26.22
CA GLY A 682 -4.88 9.69 24.99
C GLY A 682 -6.03 8.95 24.32
N VAL A 683 -6.87 8.27 25.09
CA VAL A 683 -8.10 7.63 24.58
C VAL A 683 -9.02 8.68 23.95
N ARG A 684 -9.30 9.76 24.66
CA ARG A 684 -10.16 10.85 24.19
C ARG A 684 -9.60 11.54 22.95
N ALA A 685 -8.29 11.76 22.90
CA ALA A 685 -7.62 12.33 21.72
C ALA A 685 -7.74 11.42 20.49
N ASN A 686 -7.64 10.11 20.65
CA ASN A 686 -7.85 9.15 19.57
C ASN A 686 -9.30 9.13 19.09
N VAL A 687 -10.27 9.11 20.01
CA VAL A 687 -11.70 9.16 19.65
C VAL A 687 -12.05 10.45 18.92
N ALA A 688 -11.62 11.60 19.43
CA ALA A 688 -11.88 12.90 18.83
C ALA A 688 -11.27 13.02 17.42
N ALA A 689 -9.99 12.66 17.26
CA ALA A 689 -9.32 12.72 15.96
C ALA A 689 -9.96 11.79 14.93
N LEU A 690 -10.22 10.54 15.31
CA LEU A 690 -10.86 9.55 14.44
C LEU A 690 -12.26 9.97 14.00
N LEU A 691 -13.07 10.47 14.94
CA LEU A 691 -14.44 10.90 14.65
C LEU A 691 -14.46 12.10 13.69
N VAL A 692 -13.66 13.13 13.97
CA VAL A 692 -13.57 14.32 13.11
C VAL A 692 -13.06 13.94 11.74
N TYR A 693 -12.01 13.11 11.65
CA TYR A 693 -11.45 12.67 10.39
C TYR A 693 -12.48 11.88 9.56
N CYS A 694 -13.06 10.80 10.11
CA CYS A 694 -14.02 9.98 9.39
C CYS A 694 -15.26 10.79 8.95
N ALA A 695 -15.76 11.69 9.79
CA ALA A 695 -16.94 12.50 9.45
C ALA A 695 -16.66 13.47 8.28
N ASN A 696 -15.46 14.06 8.21
CA ASN A 696 -15.05 14.92 7.09
C ASN A 696 -14.70 14.11 5.83
N TRP A 697 -14.04 12.97 5.99
CA TRP A 697 -13.70 12.07 4.89
C TRP A 697 -14.96 11.57 4.17
N LEU A 698 -16.01 11.23 4.93
CA LEU A 698 -17.34 10.89 4.42
C LEU A 698 -18.07 12.07 3.73
N ASN A 699 -17.59 13.30 3.92
CA ASN A 699 -18.05 14.49 3.22
C ASN A 699 -17.10 14.91 2.09
N GLY A 700 -16.20 14.02 1.64
CA GLY A 700 -15.30 14.31 0.52
C GLY A 700 -14.05 15.13 0.89
N LEU A 701 -13.74 15.31 2.18
CA LEU A 701 -12.54 16.01 2.66
C LEU A 701 -11.54 15.02 3.29
N GLY A 702 -10.44 14.73 2.60
CA GLY A 702 -9.40 13.80 3.10
C GLY A 702 -8.24 14.46 3.86
N CYS A 703 -8.10 15.79 3.76
CA CYS A 703 -7.06 16.57 4.39
C CYS A 703 -7.71 17.51 5.40
N VAL A 704 -7.63 17.17 6.69
CA VAL A 704 -8.51 17.73 7.73
C VAL A 704 -7.69 18.40 8.82
N PRO A 705 -7.88 19.71 9.08
CA PRO A 705 -7.30 20.37 10.24
C PRO A 705 -7.92 19.84 11.53
N VAL A 706 -7.13 19.17 12.37
CA VAL A 706 -7.54 18.68 13.70
C VAL A 706 -6.51 19.14 14.72
N ALA A 707 -6.94 19.86 15.76
CA ALA A 707 -6.06 20.31 16.85
C ALA A 707 -4.76 21.02 16.37
N ASN A 708 -4.88 21.90 15.35
CA ASN A 708 -3.76 22.60 14.70
C ASN A 708 -2.75 21.69 13.99
N MET A 709 -3.15 20.48 13.61
CA MET A 709 -2.39 19.56 12.77
C MET A 709 -3.19 19.31 11.48
N MET A 710 -2.49 19.21 10.35
CA MET A 710 -3.10 18.77 9.10
C MET A 710 -3.09 17.24 9.05
N GLU A 711 -4.24 16.62 9.31
CA GLU A 711 -4.37 15.17 9.44
C GLU A 711 -4.87 14.54 8.14
N ASP A 712 -4.41 13.31 7.90
CA ASP A 712 -4.79 12.43 6.79
C ASP A 712 -5.29 11.07 7.31
N ALA A 713 -5.54 10.10 6.42
CA ALA A 713 -6.11 8.81 6.78
C ALA A 713 -5.25 8.02 7.76
N ALA A 714 -3.91 8.13 7.68
CA ALA A 714 -3.01 7.46 8.60
C ALA A 714 -3.26 7.84 10.06
N THR A 715 -3.65 9.09 10.34
CA THR A 715 -4.06 9.51 11.70
C THR A 715 -5.35 8.81 12.15
N GLY A 716 -6.32 8.67 11.26
CA GLY A 716 -7.51 7.86 11.53
C GLY A 716 -7.15 6.40 11.82
N GLU A 717 -6.24 5.81 11.03
CA GLU A 717 -5.84 4.42 11.17
C GLU A 717 -5.14 4.12 12.49
N ILE A 718 -4.16 4.93 12.88
CA ILE A 718 -3.45 4.73 14.15
C ILE A 718 -4.39 4.93 15.35
N SER A 719 -5.31 5.90 15.28
CA SER A 719 -6.29 6.11 16.35
C SER A 719 -7.26 4.94 16.47
N ARG A 720 -7.79 4.42 15.35
CA ARG A 720 -8.66 3.24 15.31
C ARG A 720 -7.99 2.01 15.89
N LEU A 721 -6.79 1.66 15.40
CA LEU A 721 -6.10 0.46 15.84
C LEU A 721 -5.56 0.56 17.27
N GLY A 722 -5.16 1.75 17.72
CA GLY A 722 -4.82 1.98 19.12
C GLY A 722 -5.99 1.67 20.05
N LEU A 723 -7.17 2.23 19.75
CA LEU A 723 -8.40 1.96 20.52
C LEU A 723 -8.79 0.48 20.49
N TRP A 724 -8.78 -0.16 19.31
CA TRP A 724 -9.07 -1.60 19.19
C TRP A 724 -8.08 -2.43 20.00
N SER A 725 -6.78 -2.16 19.90
CA SER A 725 -5.73 -2.90 20.61
C SER A 725 -5.92 -2.82 22.12
N TRP A 726 -6.18 -1.62 22.65
CA TRP A 726 -6.39 -1.42 24.08
C TRP A 726 -7.64 -2.14 24.60
N VAL A 727 -8.74 -2.14 23.82
CA VAL A 727 -9.95 -2.88 24.16
C VAL A 727 -9.74 -4.40 24.09
N TYR A 728 -9.14 -4.89 23.00
CA TYR A 728 -8.90 -6.32 22.76
C TYR A 728 -8.01 -6.92 23.85
N HIS A 729 -6.92 -6.24 24.19
CA HIS A 729 -5.96 -6.65 25.23
C HIS A 729 -6.36 -6.25 26.64
N LYS A 730 -7.59 -5.77 26.86
CA LYS A 730 -8.16 -5.42 28.17
C LYS A 730 -7.27 -4.47 28.99
N GLN A 731 -6.71 -3.47 28.32
CA GLN A 731 -5.81 -2.50 28.93
C GLN A 731 -6.54 -1.55 29.87
N LYS A 732 -5.78 -0.88 30.73
CA LYS A 732 -6.26 0.17 31.63
C LYS A 732 -5.53 1.46 31.35
N THR A 733 -6.21 2.58 31.59
CA THR A 733 -5.54 3.87 31.61
C THR A 733 -4.65 4.00 32.86
N ALA A 734 -3.71 4.95 32.85
CA ALA A 734 -2.87 5.30 33.98
C ALA A 734 -3.68 5.70 35.22
N GLU A 735 -4.86 6.27 35.00
CA GLU A 735 -5.83 6.62 36.04
C GLU A 735 -6.58 5.41 36.61
N GLY A 736 -6.38 4.21 36.06
CA GLY A 736 -6.97 2.96 36.52
C GLY A 736 -8.28 2.55 35.83
N ASN A 737 -8.75 3.33 34.85
CA ASN A 737 -9.99 3.05 34.13
C ASN A 737 -9.81 1.88 33.16
N ALA A 738 -10.70 0.88 33.21
CA ALA A 738 -10.68 -0.22 32.26
C ALA A 738 -11.19 0.24 30.88
N ILE A 739 -10.39 0.00 29.84
CA ILE A 739 -10.71 0.40 28.47
C ILE A 739 -11.60 -0.69 27.86
N THR A 740 -12.90 -0.53 28.00
CA THR A 740 -13.93 -1.45 27.48
C THR A 740 -14.70 -0.82 26.33
N PRO A 741 -15.45 -1.59 25.50
CA PRO A 741 -16.30 -1.01 24.47
C PRO A 741 -17.28 0.05 25.02
N ALA A 742 -17.88 -0.20 26.19
CA ALA A 742 -18.78 0.74 26.84
C ALA A 742 -18.07 2.03 27.31
N TYR A 743 -16.81 1.93 27.74
CA TYR A 743 -15.99 3.09 28.08
C TYR A 743 -15.71 3.94 26.83
N ILE A 744 -15.42 3.30 25.69
CA ILE A 744 -15.23 4.00 24.41
C ILE A 744 -16.53 4.63 23.93
N ASP A 745 -17.68 3.95 24.02
CA ASP A 745 -18.97 4.52 23.59
C ASP A 745 -19.30 5.81 24.34
N ARG A 746 -19.07 5.84 25.67
CA ARG A 746 -19.30 7.03 26.48
C ARG A 746 -18.46 8.21 25.99
N ILE A 747 -17.16 7.99 25.78
CA ILE A 747 -16.27 9.04 25.27
C ILE A 747 -16.69 9.45 23.86
N LEU A 748 -17.10 8.49 23.03
CA LEU A 748 -17.55 8.74 21.66
C LEU A 748 -18.84 9.58 21.62
N ASP A 749 -19.79 9.36 22.53
CA ASP A 749 -20.97 10.22 22.70
C ASP A 749 -20.58 11.64 23.11
N GLU A 750 -19.68 11.79 24.07
CA GLU A 750 -19.17 13.08 24.55
C GLU A 750 -18.45 13.86 23.44
N GLU A 751 -17.61 13.19 22.64
CA GLU A 751 -16.89 13.84 21.53
C GLU A 751 -17.81 14.12 20.33
N ALA A 752 -18.78 13.24 20.03
CA ALA A 752 -19.75 13.46 18.95
C ALA A 752 -20.62 14.69 19.17
N ALA A 753 -21.02 14.96 20.42
CA ALA A 753 -21.78 16.15 20.76
C ALA A 753 -21.05 17.46 20.38
N LYS A 754 -19.72 17.48 20.48
CA LYS A 754 -18.88 18.65 20.18
C LYS A 754 -18.77 18.96 18.68
N VAL A 755 -18.96 17.95 17.84
CA VAL A 755 -18.73 18.03 16.38
C VAL A 755 -20.02 17.87 15.57
N SER A 756 -21.18 17.96 16.23
CA SER A 756 -22.52 17.89 15.62
C SER A 756 -22.72 18.83 14.41
N LYS A 757 -21.97 19.94 14.33
CA LYS A 757 -21.98 20.88 13.20
C LYS A 757 -21.49 20.28 11.88
N ILE A 758 -20.73 19.17 11.90
CA ILE A 758 -20.29 18.47 10.67
C ILE A 758 -21.49 17.78 9.98
N GLY A 759 -22.57 17.50 10.72
CA GLY A 759 -23.83 16.99 10.19
C GLY A 759 -23.95 15.46 10.23
N ALA A 760 -24.74 14.91 9.31
CA ALA A 760 -25.18 13.51 9.35
C ALA A 760 -24.06 12.46 9.22
N SER A 761 -22.87 12.85 8.73
CA SER A 761 -21.71 11.95 8.63
C SER A 761 -21.14 11.57 10.01
N VAL A 762 -21.36 12.39 11.05
CA VAL A 762 -20.90 12.11 12.42
C VAL A 762 -21.50 10.81 12.95
N GLU A 763 -22.80 10.58 12.74
CA GLU A 763 -23.47 9.36 13.21
C GLU A 763 -22.98 8.10 12.47
N LYS A 764 -22.64 8.23 11.18
CA LYS A 764 -22.04 7.11 10.42
C LYS A 764 -20.64 6.79 10.94
N ALA A 765 -19.80 7.81 11.13
CA ALA A 765 -18.46 7.66 11.68
C ALA A 765 -18.50 7.06 13.08
N LYS A 766 -19.41 7.54 13.94
CA LYS A 766 -19.65 7.02 15.29
C LYS A 766 -19.98 5.51 15.28
N ARG A 767 -20.94 5.09 14.46
CA ARG A 767 -21.30 3.66 14.35
C ARG A 767 -20.11 2.82 13.90
N TYR A 768 -19.41 3.26 12.86
CA TYR A 768 -18.20 2.58 12.39
C TYR A 768 -17.16 2.40 13.50
N ILE A 769 -16.83 3.46 14.26
CA ILE A 769 -15.86 3.40 15.36
C ILE A 769 -16.31 2.43 16.44
N ALA A 770 -17.58 2.48 16.83
CA ALA A 770 -18.16 1.59 17.84
C ALA A 770 -18.10 0.12 17.42
N ASP A 771 -18.33 -0.18 16.13
CA ASP A 771 -18.22 -1.52 15.59
C ASP A 771 -16.77 -2.00 15.54
N GLN A 772 -15.84 -1.12 15.13
CA GLN A 772 -14.42 -1.47 15.03
C GLN A 772 -13.82 -1.91 16.37
N VAL A 773 -14.07 -1.19 17.47
CA VAL A 773 -13.51 -1.56 18.79
C VAL A 773 -14.09 -2.87 19.35
N ARG A 774 -15.20 -3.36 18.80
CA ARG A 774 -15.83 -4.64 19.16
C ARG A 774 -15.44 -5.79 18.24
N ALA A 775 -14.82 -5.50 17.09
CA ALA A 775 -14.54 -6.50 16.08
C ALA A 775 -13.51 -7.53 16.60
N PRO A 776 -13.69 -8.84 16.30
CA PRO A 776 -12.73 -9.87 16.68
C PRO A 776 -11.37 -9.70 15.99
N ALA A 777 -11.39 -9.12 14.79
CA ALA A 777 -10.24 -8.62 14.08
C ALA A 777 -10.61 -7.25 13.50
N PRO A 778 -9.72 -6.26 13.55
CA PRO A 778 -10.02 -4.94 12.98
C PRO A 778 -9.97 -5.01 11.45
N ASP A 779 -10.70 -4.12 10.79
CA ASP A 779 -10.63 -4.01 9.32
C ASP A 779 -9.21 -3.70 8.85
N GLU A 780 -8.87 -4.16 7.65
CA GLU A 780 -7.53 -4.00 7.08
C GLU A 780 -7.18 -2.51 6.87
N PHE A 781 -8.16 -1.72 6.42
CA PHE A 781 -8.10 -0.26 6.26
C PHE A 781 -9.50 0.37 6.45
N LEU A 782 -9.57 1.51 7.12
CA LEU A 782 -10.79 2.31 7.30
C LEU A 782 -11.34 2.82 5.96
N THR A 783 -10.44 3.15 5.03
CA THR A 783 -10.81 3.69 3.72
C THR A 783 -11.57 2.67 2.90
N THR A 784 -11.18 1.39 2.98
CA THR A 784 -11.91 0.29 2.32
C THR A 784 -13.27 0.06 2.96
N ALA A 785 -13.34 0.06 4.29
CA ALA A 785 -14.59 -0.14 5.01
C ALA A 785 -15.61 0.99 4.78
N LEU A 786 -15.14 2.24 4.62
CA LEU A 786 -15.99 3.41 4.46
C LEU A 786 -16.24 3.81 3.00
N TYR A 787 -15.55 3.22 2.02
CA TYR A 787 -15.60 3.64 0.61
C TYR A 787 -17.03 3.65 0.04
N SER A 788 -17.83 2.62 0.32
CA SER A 788 -19.21 2.51 -0.16
C SER A 788 -20.17 3.56 0.42
N HIS A 789 -19.74 4.30 1.44
CA HIS A 789 -20.51 5.38 2.05
C HIS A 789 -20.17 6.76 1.51
N LEU A 790 -19.20 6.86 0.60
CA LEU A 790 -18.76 8.13 0.02
C LEU A 790 -19.84 8.75 -0.90
N PRO A 791 -20.02 10.06 -0.84
CA PRO A 791 -20.83 10.79 -1.80
C PRO A 791 -20.02 10.95 -3.11
N HIS A 792 -20.02 9.94 -3.97
CA HIS A 792 -19.09 9.87 -5.11
C HIS A 792 -19.08 11.10 -6.04
N GLN A 793 -20.19 11.81 -6.18
CA GLN A 793 -20.30 13.03 -7.01
C GLN A 793 -19.98 14.33 -6.26
N HIS A 794 -19.64 14.25 -4.98
CA HIS A 794 -19.34 15.42 -4.17
C HIS A 794 -17.83 15.68 -4.15
N ALA A 795 -17.45 16.89 -4.53
CA ALA A 795 -16.10 17.42 -4.41
C ALA A 795 -16.18 18.82 -3.77
N PRO A 796 -15.88 18.95 -2.47
CA PRO A 796 -16.02 20.20 -1.72
C PRO A 796 -15.21 21.36 -2.31
N ALA A 797 -14.09 21.06 -2.96
CA ALA A 797 -13.16 22.04 -3.51
C ALA A 797 -13.44 22.46 -4.96
N ARG A 798 -14.56 22.04 -5.55
CA ARG A 798 -15.00 22.53 -6.88
C ARG A 798 -15.45 23.98 -6.91
N ILE A 799 -15.80 24.54 -5.75
CA ILE A 799 -16.40 25.88 -5.59
C ILE A 799 -15.33 26.96 -5.62
#